data_AF-A0A2E7A2A6-F1
#
_entry.id   AF-A0A2E7A2A6-F1
#
_cell.length_a   1.000
_cell.length_b   1.000
_cell.length_c   1.000
_cell.angle_alpha   90.00
_cell.angle_beta   90.00
_cell.angle_gamma   90.00
#
_symmetry.space_group_name_H-M   'P 1'
#
loop_
_entity.id
_entity.type
_entity.pdbx_description
1 polymer ?
#
loop_
_entity_poly.entity_id
_entity_poly.type
_entity_poly.pdbx_seq_one_letter_code
_entity_poly.pdbx_strand_id
1 'polypeptide(L)'
;MRFSMSLLLTLPLLVTSQAPGSSLEDVLEAAMEEHDIPAMAALTLRGDRIVDVAAAGVRVRGEDERVTLEDFWHLGSCTKAMTATAAARLVERGVLSWDSTISQVLPEVEMHNGWRDVTLEQLLTNRGGMPKPSPPEAWKRAWARGGTQAEQIRGYVEDVLLLEPVRPVGEYEYSNSGFTVAGHMCAVAAGKSYEQLMEDELFVPLGMTTAGHGAPRSRGQDHPNGHGKDGTPSRPMADNPAAVTPAGRLHCTIQDWSRFVAAHLKGVQGRHDLLATDTFKRLQAPAPGDGASYGFGWSVLERSWAGGTALNHGGTNTMFYCVTWLAPEKDLAVLVACNQGGESAVKACDDVVGACIRREQSRRKQPAVVWDWNATPDRRWIGPSFWANRLQDWQVVNGRVECVEQDPARPQRTCHVLTHALSDASLEARLSVRTGPIGTGGRPSAGAWSGLLIGAGGEHVDHRLTAQVHHVPGVDGGILCIVDGTGQVHIRRNDKPLRSQSSWAINVKVDKAHLPSLKSAERTSRPPRLRSPFEGTLEVSIDCSEGPCRLTVQAIDLEGELVDEVEAGEVDPELLDGGIALVSHRGPPGTDAGHWFDDFQLQGGLVLPYPERAWGPVLMTQYTLDESVLKLTAQLPPLGEADEQVGILELVDPETGEWTESATASMDPDARTLRFRVEGCDPAMETRYRVRLGDAEPHEGVIRASPNDELILGAMNCQKVFTGDLQWNHDGIWMPHRETVESVRWHDPDMLFFAGDQIYEGDLTPVDNRSTDHAMLDYLYKWYRFCWSFGELTKDRPTVTIPDDHDVYHGNIWGAGGKRAVKTGDITAQDSGGYRMPPEFVNMVHRTQTSHLPDPADPAPAEQDISVYFTSLDWGGVSFAILADRMFKSSPTIAVPGGEFRNGWPQAEGFKGTDADVEGAELLGDRQEAFLETWATRWEPGIRAKAVLSQTLFGNLNTLPPGGSSGSATARGAFPDPGDLPTDWSLAIDGDSNGWPQTPRNDALRSMRKGFAFHVCGDQHLGSTVQYGIDEHEDAGWAFCVPAIANTWPRRWYPPVEGDNRDPGAPSYTGEYEDGFGNLLSVAAVANPARSGREPSNLHDRMPGYGIIRVNLDEGDVLFECWPRWEDPSRDGAEQYPGWPVSFNLLENGDIASFEITDIPEGTSAVRVRDAVTGERILARPMWSGSSSIGLPGTGPHLIEFFDADGDIIEERGPVEGSP
;
A
#
# COMPACT_ATOMS: atom_id res chain seq x y z
N MET A 1 -33.47 0.74 61.18
CA MET A 1 -32.96 -0.65 61.36
C MET A 1 -34.05 -1.66 61.00
N ARG A 2 -34.07 -2.12 59.74
CA ARG A 2 -34.63 -3.40 59.32
C ARG A 2 -33.87 -3.82 58.06
N PHE A 3 -33.11 -4.91 58.17
CA PHE A 3 -32.47 -5.60 57.05
C PHE A 3 -33.55 -6.32 56.24
N SER A 4 -33.47 -6.24 54.92
CA SER A 4 -34.08 -7.21 54.01
C SER A 4 -33.04 -7.62 52.97
N MET A 5 -32.93 -8.92 52.81
CA MET A 5 -31.88 -9.68 52.15
C MET A 5 -32.31 -9.89 50.69
N SER A 6 -31.58 -9.33 49.72
CA SER A 6 -31.77 -9.63 48.30
C SER A 6 -30.71 -10.65 47.87
N LEU A 7 -31.20 -11.80 47.40
CA LEU A 7 -30.46 -12.94 46.87
C LEU A 7 -29.95 -12.58 45.46
N LEU A 8 -28.64 -12.38 45.30
CA LEU A 8 -28.01 -12.28 43.98
C LEU A 8 -27.88 -13.69 43.38
N LEU A 9 -28.59 -13.94 42.27
CA LEU A 9 -28.25 -15.01 41.34
C LEU A 9 -27.02 -14.57 40.54
N THR A 10 -25.87 -15.20 40.79
CA THR A 10 -24.72 -15.15 39.90
C THR A 10 -24.98 -16.06 38.70
N LEU A 11 -25.31 -15.49 37.53
CA LEU A 11 -25.11 -16.16 36.25
C LEU A 11 -23.59 -16.25 35.99
N PRO A 12 -23.04 -17.39 35.57
CA PRO A 12 -21.65 -17.44 35.13
C PRO A 12 -21.53 -16.67 33.81
N LEU A 13 -20.69 -15.63 33.79
CA LEU A 13 -20.16 -15.09 32.54
C LEU A 13 -19.45 -16.25 31.83
N LEU A 14 -19.91 -16.62 30.63
CA LEU A 14 -19.06 -17.28 29.65
C LEU A 14 -18.18 -16.21 29.02
N VAL A 15 -17.10 -15.87 29.70
CA VAL A 15 -15.93 -15.28 29.04
C VAL A 15 -15.28 -16.45 28.30
N THR A 16 -15.37 -16.47 26.98
CA THR A 16 -14.44 -17.27 26.17
C THR A 16 -13.08 -16.58 26.25
N SER A 17 -12.33 -16.81 27.33
CA SER A 17 -10.90 -16.50 27.32
C SER A 17 -10.27 -17.51 26.36
N GLN A 18 -9.60 -17.04 25.31
CA GLN A 18 -8.65 -17.88 24.59
C GLN A 18 -7.70 -18.49 25.63
N ALA A 19 -7.53 -19.82 25.57
CA ALA A 19 -6.60 -20.49 26.46
C ALA A 19 -5.18 -19.99 26.15
N PRO A 20 -4.32 -19.71 27.15
CA PRO A 20 -2.91 -19.41 26.92
C PRO A 20 -2.28 -20.51 26.04
N GLY A 21 -1.74 -20.14 24.88
CA GLY A 21 -1.16 -21.06 23.89
C GLY A 21 -2.00 -21.29 22.63
N SER A 22 -2.87 -20.35 22.25
CA SER A 22 -3.75 -20.48 21.09
C SER A 22 -3.14 -19.91 19.80
N SER A 23 -2.41 -18.81 19.88
CA SER A 23 -1.72 -18.17 18.75
C SER A 23 -0.27 -18.68 18.59
N LEU A 24 0.40 -18.39 17.47
CA LEU A 24 1.84 -18.64 17.33
C LEU A 24 2.65 -17.60 18.11
N GLU A 25 2.16 -16.37 18.24
CA GLU A 25 2.79 -15.33 19.08
C GLU A 25 2.88 -15.80 20.54
N ASP A 26 1.82 -16.38 21.11
CA ASP A 26 1.83 -16.96 22.47
C ASP A 26 2.95 -18.01 22.64
N VAL A 27 3.21 -18.79 21.58
CA VAL A 27 4.25 -19.83 21.58
C VAL A 27 5.64 -19.18 21.55
N LEU A 28 5.81 -18.11 20.79
CA LEU A 28 7.05 -17.34 20.76
C LEU A 28 7.30 -16.67 22.10
N GLU A 29 6.31 -15.96 22.66
CA GLU A 29 6.40 -15.28 23.95
C GLU A 29 6.73 -16.27 25.08
N ALA A 30 6.08 -17.43 25.12
CA ALA A 30 6.38 -18.47 26.10
C ALA A 30 7.82 -19.01 25.96
N ALA A 31 8.29 -19.25 24.74
CA ALA A 31 9.67 -19.69 24.50
C ALA A 31 10.69 -18.59 24.85
N MET A 32 10.37 -17.32 24.58
CA MET A 32 11.20 -16.19 24.94
C MET A 32 11.31 -16.03 26.46
N GLU A 33 10.21 -16.16 27.20
CA GLU A 33 10.21 -16.12 28.66
C GLU A 33 11.00 -17.29 29.26
N GLU A 34 10.82 -18.51 28.74
CA GLU A 34 11.50 -19.70 29.23
C GLU A 34 13.03 -19.66 29.00
N HIS A 35 13.46 -19.15 27.84
CA HIS A 35 14.85 -19.21 27.39
C HIS A 35 15.60 -17.87 27.44
N ASP A 36 14.96 -16.80 27.91
CA ASP A 36 15.48 -15.43 27.98
C ASP A 36 15.98 -14.91 26.62
N ILE A 37 15.06 -14.86 25.65
CA ILE A 37 15.31 -14.39 24.27
C ILE A 37 14.64 -13.02 24.03
N PRO A 38 15.34 -12.01 23.48
CA PRO A 38 14.78 -10.68 23.25
C PRO A 38 13.69 -10.66 22.17
N ALA A 39 13.91 -11.35 21.06
CA ALA A 39 12.93 -11.48 20.00
C ALA A 39 13.07 -12.76 19.18
N MET A 40 11.93 -13.22 18.65
CA MET A 40 11.82 -14.38 17.78
C MET A 40 10.84 -14.13 16.63
N ALA A 41 11.03 -14.84 15.52
CA ALA A 41 10.02 -15.01 14.48
C ALA A 41 9.92 -16.49 14.10
N ALA A 42 8.72 -16.95 13.76
CA ALA A 42 8.50 -18.29 13.26
C ALA A 42 7.49 -18.29 12.12
N LEU A 43 7.66 -19.24 11.21
CA LEU A 43 6.81 -19.42 10.04
C LEU A 43 6.66 -20.91 9.76
N THR A 44 5.44 -21.36 9.50
CA THR A 44 5.13 -22.72 9.07
C THR A 44 4.59 -22.69 7.65
N LEU A 45 5.14 -23.55 6.78
CA LEU A 45 4.74 -23.71 5.40
C LEU A 45 4.03 -25.03 5.16
N ARG A 46 3.03 -25.02 4.30
CA ARG A 46 2.49 -26.20 3.62
C ARG A 46 2.59 -25.99 2.11
N GLY A 47 3.45 -26.74 1.43
CA GLY A 47 3.87 -26.41 0.07
C GLY A 47 4.63 -25.08 0.07
N ASP A 48 4.04 -24.08 -0.55
CA ASP A 48 4.46 -22.66 -0.52
C ASP A 48 3.55 -21.77 0.33
N ARG A 49 2.46 -22.32 0.85
CA ARG A 49 1.53 -21.55 1.66
C ARG A 49 2.02 -21.38 3.09
N ILE A 50 2.08 -20.14 3.54
CA ILE A 50 2.25 -19.80 4.95
C ILE A 50 0.96 -20.15 5.71
N VAL A 51 1.04 -21.13 6.61
CA VAL A 51 -0.11 -21.60 7.40
C VAL A 51 -0.14 -20.99 8.81
N ASP A 52 0.99 -20.51 9.30
CA ASP A 52 1.16 -19.82 10.58
C ASP A 52 2.42 -18.96 10.49
N VAL A 53 2.37 -17.71 10.94
CA VAL A 53 3.54 -16.81 10.97
C VAL A 53 3.36 -15.77 12.09
N ALA A 54 4.43 -15.51 12.84
CA ALA A 54 4.43 -14.48 13.88
C ALA A 54 5.86 -14.00 14.15
N ALA A 55 5.97 -12.78 14.67
CA ALA A 55 7.17 -12.24 15.29
C ALA A 55 6.79 -11.65 16.66
N ALA A 56 7.64 -11.83 17.66
CA ALA A 56 7.41 -11.38 19.02
C ALA A 56 8.71 -10.89 19.66
N GLY A 57 8.58 -9.93 20.57
CA GLY A 57 9.70 -9.33 21.31
C GLY A 57 10.17 -7.99 20.77
N VAL A 58 11.39 -7.61 21.14
CA VAL A 58 11.96 -6.28 20.88
C VAL A 58 13.23 -6.35 20.03
N ARG A 59 13.42 -5.35 19.16
CA ARG A 59 14.57 -5.25 18.26
C ARG A 59 15.87 -5.19 19.04
N VAL A 60 15.88 -4.47 20.16
CA VAL A 60 17.02 -4.32 21.07
C VAL A 60 16.57 -4.56 22.51
N ARG A 61 17.28 -5.40 23.26
CA ARG A 61 16.96 -5.66 24.67
C ARG A 61 17.05 -4.37 25.48
N GLY A 62 15.94 -4.03 26.15
CA GLY A 62 15.84 -2.84 27.00
C GLY A 62 15.26 -1.61 26.30
N GLU A 63 14.92 -1.73 25.02
CA GLU A 63 14.18 -0.74 24.25
C GLU A 63 12.75 -1.24 24.00
N ASP A 64 11.83 -0.33 23.69
CA ASP A 64 10.39 -0.65 23.53
C ASP A 64 9.99 -1.03 22.10
N GLU A 65 10.92 -0.90 21.15
CA GLU A 65 10.64 -1.12 19.73
C GLU A 65 10.44 -2.61 19.44
N ARG A 66 9.21 -2.99 19.07
CA ARG A 66 8.84 -4.39 18.80
C ARG A 66 9.37 -4.85 17.45
N VAL A 67 9.68 -6.15 17.38
CA VAL A 67 9.92 -6.77 16.08
C VAL A 67 8.63 -6.95 15.29
N THR A 68 8.72 -6.89 13.97
CA THR A 68 7.61 -7.11 13.04
C THR A 68 7.93 -8.19 12.01
N LEU A 69 6.97 -8.55 11.16
CA LEU A 69 7.18 -9.52 10.08
C LEU A 69 8.00 -8.96 8.92
N GLU A 70 8.23 -7.65 8.90
CA GLU A 70 9.03 -6.92 7.92
C GLU A 70 10.51 -6.85 8.33
N ASP A 71 10.85 -7.29 9.55
CA ASP A 71 12.22 -7.30 10.05
C ASP A 71 13.11 -8.34 9.36
N PHE A 72 14.37 -7.97 9.15
CA PHE A 72 15.36 -8.80 8.51
C PHE A 72 16.09 -9.67 9.53
N TRP A 73 16.19 -10.96 9.24
CA TRP A 73 16.83 -11.94 10.11
C TRP A 73 18.12 -12.43 9.46
N HIS A 74 19.21 -12.40 10.21
CA HIS A 74 20.48 -12.91 9.74
C HIS A 74 20.47 -14.45 9.72
N LEU A 75 20.62 -15.05 8.54
CA LEU A 75 20.41 -16.49 8.33
C LEU A 75 21.61 -17.36 8.72
N GLY A 76 22.78 -16.75 8.95
CA GLY A 76 24.00 -17.49 9.27
C GLY A 76 24.21 -18.67 8.32
N SER A 77 24.54 -19.85 8.84
CA SER A 77 24.84 -21.01 8.00
C SER A 77 23.68 -21.56 7.14
N CYS A 78 22.44 -21.12 7.32
CA CYS A 78 21.36 -21.48 6.38
C CYS A 78 21.64 -20.97 4.96
N THR A 79 22.47 -19.94 4.80
CA THR A 79 23.04 -19.49 3.51
C THR A 79 23.65 -20.62 2.69
N LYS A 80 24.23 -21.65 3.31
CA LYS A 80 24.93 -22.73 2.60
C LYS A 80 24.02 -23.47 1.62
N ALA A 81 22.78 -23.74 2.03
CA ALA A 81 21.79 -24.36 1.16
C ALA A 81 21.47 -23.47 -0.06
N MET A 82 21.42 -22.15 0.16
CA MET A 82 21.17 -21.15 -0.89
C MET A 82 22.35 -21.09 -1.88
N THR A 83 23.59 -21.02 -1.38
CA THR A 83 24.80 -21.08 -2.21
C THR A 83 24.88 -22.36 -3.04
N ALA A 84 24.54 -23.51 -2.45
CA ALA A 84 24.53 -24.77 -3.18
C ALA A 84 23.43 -24.83 -4.27
N THR A 85 22.29 -24.20 -4.02
CA THR A 85 21.20 -24.08 -5.01
C THR A 85 21.60 -23.18 -6.17
N ALA A 86 22.24 -22.03 -5.90
CA ALA A 86 22.81 -21.17 -6.94
C ALA A 86 23.90 -21.89 -7.77
N ALA A 87 24.74 -22.70 -7.11
CA ALA A 87 25.70 -23.55 -7.83
C ALA A 87 25.01 -24.57 -8.75
N ALA A 88 23.89 -25.17 -8.31
CA ALA A 88 23.11 -26.10 -9.11
C ALA A 88 22.55 -25.45 -10.39
N ARG A 89 22.11 -24.19 -10.31
CA ARG A 89 21.65 -23.40 -11.48
C ARG A 89 22.75 -23.27 -12.53
N LEU A 90 23.98 -22.98 -12.10
CA LEU A 90 25.14 -22.92 -13.00
C LEU A 90 25.47 -24.29 -13.60
N VAL A 91 25.27 -25.39 -12.84
CA VAL A 91 25.47 -26.74 -13.34
C VAL A 91 24.44 -27.13 -14.40
N GLU A 92 23.15 -26.84 -14.19
CA GLU A 92 22.12 -27.14 -15.20
C GLU A 92 22.29 -26.34 -16.49
N ARG A 93 22.83 -25.12 -16.39
CA ARG A 93 23.18 -24.28 -17.54
C ARG A 93 24.48 -24.70 -18.24
N GLY A 94 25.20 -25.68 -17.68
CA GLY A 94 26.48 -26.15 -18.21
C GLY A 94 27.64 -25.17 -18.05
N VAL A 95 27.50 -24.15 -17.18
CA VAL A 95 28.58 -23.21 -16.84
C VAL A 95 29.61 -23.90 -15.95
N LEU A 96 29.15 -24.74 -15.04
CA LEU A 96 29.97 -25.61 -14.19
C LEU A 96 29.48 -27.06 -14.28
N SER A 97 30.25 -27.97 -13.70
CA SER A 97 29.84 -29.35 -13.41
C SER A 97 30.11 -29.67 -11.95
N TRP A 98 29.41 -30.66 -11.38
CA TRP A 98 29.67 -31.14 -10.02
C TRP A 98 31.13 -31.58 -9.80
N ASP A 99 31.77 -32.10 -10.86
CA ASP A 99 33.17 -32.53 -10.89
C ASP A 99 34.17 -31.42 -11.24
N SER A 100 33.70 -30.18 -11.45
CA SER A 100 34.60 -29.04 -11.69
C SER A 100 35.53 -28.86 -10.51
N THR A 101 36.84 -28.92 -10.76
CA THR A 101 37.87 -28.87 -9.73
C THR A 101 38.30 -27.45 -9.44
N ILE A 102 38.83 -27.19 -8.24
CA ILE A 102 39.36 -25.87 -7.86
C ILE A 102 40.38 -25.38 -8.88
N SER A 103 41.31 -26.23 -9.33
CA SER A 103 42.36 -25.81 -10.28
C SER A 103 41.88 -25.57 -11.71
N GLN A 104 40.72 -26.12 -12.10
CA GLN A 104 40.09 -25.82 -13.39
C GLN A 104 39.40 -24.46 -13.39
N VAL A 105 38.74 -24.12 -12.28
CA VAL A 105 37.93 -22.88 -12.18
C VAL A 105 38.77 -21.69 -11.74
N LEU A 106 39.78 -21.89 -10.89
CA LEU A 106 40.67 -20.86 -10.35
C LEU A 106 42.14 -21.12 -10.76
N PRO A 107 42.47 -21.17 -12.06
CA PRO A 107 43.81 -21.54 -12.53
C PRO A 107 44.91 -20.54 -12.15
N GLU A 108 44.56 -19.28 -11.90
CA GLU A 108 45.45 -18.19 -11.53
C GLU A 108 45.74 -18.10 -10.02
N VAL A 109 44.97 -18.80 -9.18
CA VAL A 109 45.15 -18.79 -7.72
C VAL A 109 46.26 -19.73 -7.32
N GLU A 110 47.27 -19.23 -6.59
CA GLU A 110 48.31 -20.06 -6.00
C GLU A 110 47.70 -20.95 -4.90
N MET A 111 47.91 -22.27 -4.99
CA MET A 111 47.29 -23.24 -4.08
C MET A 111 48.20 -24.43 -3.80
N HIS A 112 48.05 -25.01 -2.61
CA HIS A 112 48.67 -26.29 -2.26
C HIS A 112 48.17 -27.42 -3.17
N ASN A 113 49.06 -28.35 -3.55
CA ASN A 113 48.73 -29.42 -4.49
C ASN A 113 47.54 -30.29 -4.06
N GLY A 114 47.32 -30.43 -2.75
CA GLY A 114 46.20 -31.21 -2.19
C GLY A 114 44.81 -30.64 -2.49
N TRP A 115 44.68 -29.39 -2.95
CA TRP A 115 43.39 -28.80 -3.29
C TRP A 115 43.04 -28.89 -4.77
N ARG A 116 44.02 -29.14 -5.63
CA ARG A 116 43.88 -28.93 -7.08
C ARG A 116 42.74 -29.75 -7.69
N ASP A 117 42.58 -30.99 -7.22
CA ASP A 117 41.59 -31.95 -7.71
C ASP A 117 40.32 -32.00 -6.86
N VAL A 118 40.20 -31.14 -5.84
CA VAL A 118 38.97 -31.06 -5.02
C VAL A 118 37.84 -30.49 -5.87
N THR A 119 36.70 -31.15 -5.88
CA THR A 119 35.55 -30.79 -6.73
C THR A 119 34.57 -29.85 -6.04
N LEU A 120 33.75 -29.17 -6.84
CA LEU A 120 32.62 -28.36 -6.37
C LEU A 120 31.68 -29.18 -5.46
N GLU A 121 31.32 -30.40 -5.85
CA GLU A 121 30.49 -31.30 -5.05
C GLU A 121 31.13 -31.64 -3.71
N GLN A 122 32.44 -31.91 -3.67
CA GLN A 122 33.14 -32.18 -2.42
C GLN A 122 33.12 -30.96 -1.48
N LEU A 123 33.23 -29.75 -2.00
CA LEU A 123 33.14 -28.54 -1.17
C LEU A 123 31.73 -28.33 -0.60
N LEU A 124 30.70 -28.40 -1.46
CA LEU A 124 29.29 -28.17 -1.07
C LEU A 124 28.71 -29.28 -0.18
N THR A 125 29.33 -30.45 -0.14
CA THR A 125 28.95 -31.56 0.74
C THR A 125 29.87 -31.73 1.95
N ASN A 126 30.74 -30.74 2.25
CA ASN A 126 31.68 -30.76 3.38
C ASN A 126 32.69 -31.92 3.36
N ARG A 127 33.12 -32.35 2.17
CA ARG A 127 34.10 -33.43 1.92
C ARG A 127 35.36 -32.95 1.20
N GLY A 128 35.55 -31.64 1.13
CA GLY A 128 36.69 -31.02 0.45
C GLY A 128 38.01 -31.10 1.23
N GLY A 129 38.02 -31.50 2.50
CA GLY A 129 39.23 -31.58 3.34
C GLY A 129 39.59 -30.30 4.11
N MET A 130 38.74 -29.27 4.03
CA MET A 130 38.93 -27.94 4.65
C MET A 130 38.69 -27.96 6.17
N PRO A 131 39.40 -27.14 6.97
CA PRO A 131 39.33 -27.18 8.43
C PRO A 131 38.02 -26.68 9.05
N LYS A 132 37.75 -27.18 10.27
CA LYS A 132 36.83 -26.62 11.28
C LYS A 132 37.57 -26.46 12.61
N PRO A 133 37.63 -25.25 13.22
CA PRO A 133 37.16 -23.96 12.71
C PRO A 133 38.01 -23.44 11.55
N SER A 134 37.63 -22.29 10.97
CA SER A 134 38.42 -21.59 9.96
C SER A 134 39.87 -21.37 10.43
N PRO A 135 40.87 -21.36 9.51
CA PRO A 135 42.27 -21.17 9.89
C PRO A 135 42.47 -19.86 10.65
N PRO A 136 43.08 -19.85 11.86
CA PRO A 136 43.14 -18.66 12.71
C PRO A 136 43.78 -17.43 12.03
N GLU A 137 44.86 -17.62 11.29
CA GLU A 137 45.55 -16.53 10.61
C GLU A 137 44.78 -16.00 9.39
N ALA A 138 44.13 -16.88 8.62
CA ALA A 138 43.26 -16.47 7.52
C ALA A 138 42.03 -15.72 8.04
N TRP A 139 41.45 -16.19 9.16
CA TRP A 139 40.34 -15.52 9.83
C TRP A 139 40.72 -14.14 10.35
N LYS A 140 41.89 -14.02 10.98
CA LYS A 140 42.42 -12.72 11.43
C LYS A 140 42.63 -11.75 10.26
N ARG A 141 43.15 -12.23 9.14
CA ARG A 141 43.31 -11.41 7.92
C ARG A 141 41.97 -11.02 7.31
N ALA A 142 40.97 -11.89 7.33
CA ALA A 142 39.62 -11.58 6.85
C ALA A 142 39.00 -10.36 7.57
N TRP A 143 39.23 -10.22 8.88
CA TRP A 143 38.81 -9.04 9.63
C TRP A 143 39.59 -7.76 9.32
N ALA A 144 40.86 -7.90 8.96
CA ALA A 144 41.75 -6.76 8.71
C ALA A 144 41.72 -6.28 7.25
N ARG A 145 41.15 -7.07 6.33
CA ARG A 145 41.16 -6.81 4.90
C ARG A 145 40.07 -5.81 4.53
N GLY A 146 40.47 -4.62 4.09
CA GLY A 146 39.57 -3.65 3.46
C GLY A 146 39.28 -3.98 1.99
N GLY A 147 38.53 -3.11 1.33
CA GLY A 147 38.13 -3.26 -0.07
C GLY A 147 36.71 -3.82 -0.23
N THR A 148 36.33 -4.08 -1.48
CA THR A 148 35.03 -4.65 -1.84
C THR A 148 34.87 -6.05 -1.25
N GLN A 149 33.63 -6.49 -1.03
CA GLN A 149 33.39 -7.84 -0.49
C GLN A 149 33.93 -8.93 -1.44
N ALA A 150 33.85 -8.75 -2.76
CA ALA A 150 34.48 -9.63 -3.73
C ALA A 150 36.00 -9.77 -3.53
N GLU A 151 36.72 -8.67 -3.27
CA GLU A 151 38.15 -8.69 -2.95
C GLU A 151 38.44 -9.38 -1.61
N GLN A 152 37.57 -9.19 -0.62
CA GLN A 152 37.69 -9.84 0.68
C GLN A 152 37.49 -11.37 0.58
N ILE A 153 36.49 -11.82 -0.18
CA ILE A 153 36.24 -13.26 -0.45
C ILE A 153 37.44 -13.85 -1.18
N ARG A 154 37.89 -13.23 -2.28
CA ARG A 154 39.04 -13.71 -3.06
C ARG A 154 40.28 -13.85 -2.17
N GLY A 155 40.58 -12.81 -1.40
CA GLY A 155 41.73 -12.79 -0.51
C GLY A 155 41.70 -13.87 0.58
N TYR A 156 40.52 -14.19 1.12
CA TYR A 156 40.37 -15.28 2.08
C TYR A 156 40.49 -16.66 1.41
N VAL A 157 39.97 -16.82 0.20
CA VAL A 157 40.13 -18.05 -0.59
C VAL A 157 41.60 -18.31 -0.89
N GLU A 158 42.35 -17.31 -1.35
CA GLU A 158 43.80 -17.38 -1.54
C GLU A 158 44.51 -17.79 -0.23
N ASP A 159 44.17 -17.15 0.88
CA ASP A 159 44.75 -17.43 2.20
C ASP A 159 44.49 -18.87 2.68
N VAL A 160 43.32 -19.43 2.38
CA VAL A 160 42.94 -20.82 2.74
C VAL A 160 43.63 -21.82 1.82
N LEU A 161 43.65 -21.58 0.52
CA LEU A 161 44.17 -22.51 -0.48
C LEU A 161 45.71 -22.67 -0.43
N LEU A 162 46.42 -21.74 0.20
CA LEU A 162 47.87 -21.87 0.45
C LEU A 162 48.20 -22.91 1.54
N LEU A 163 47.25 -23.28 2.39
CA LEU A 163 47.45 -24.22 3.50
C LEU A 163 47.36 -25.67 3.01
N GLU A 164 47.95 -26.61 3.74
CA GLU A 164 47.77 -28.04 3.45
C GLU A 164 46.37 -28.52 3.91
N PRO A 165 45.71 -29.46 3.21
CA PRO A 165 44.50 -30.10 3.70
C PRO A 165 44.70 -30.75 5.07
N VAL A 166 43.89 -30.36 6.04
CA VAL A 166 43.94 -30.91 7.41
C VAL A 166 43.16 -32.21 7.57
N ARG A 167 42.31 -32.54 6.59
CA ARG A 167 41.53 -33.78 6.53
C ARG A 167 41.67 -34.44 5.16
N PRO A 168 41.58 -35.78 5.08
CA PRO A 168 41.50 -36.47 3.79
C PRO A 168 40.29 -35.98 2.99
N VAL A 169 40.50 -35.67 1.71
CA VAL A 169 39.41 -35.39 0.77
C VAL A 169 38.50 -36.62 0.67
N GLY A 170 37.19 -36.41 0.75
CA GLY A 170 36.17 -37.47 0.74
C GLY A 170 35.61 -37.82 2.11
N GLU A 171 36.22 -37.40 3.22
CA GLU A 171 35.67 -37.55 4.57
C GLU A 171 34.87 -36.30 4.99
N TYR A 172 33.70 -36.51 5.61
CA TYR A 172 32.88 -35.40 6.12
C TYR A 172 33.56 -34.62 7.26
N GLU A 173 33.76 -33.33 7.04
CA GLU A 173 34.15 -32.33 8.05
C GLU A 173 33.48 -31.00 7.70
N TYR A 174 32.57 -30.54 8.56
CA TYR A 174 31.81 -29.31 8.33
C TYR A 174 32.72 -28.07 8.20
N SER A 175 32.75 -27.39 7.06
CA SER A 175 33.66 -26.27 6.83
C SER A 175 33.00 -25.05 6.19
N ASN A 176 33.11 -23.91 6.88
CA ASN A 176 32.75 -22.61 6.31
C ASN A 176 33.66 -22.25 5.15
N SER A 177 34.96 -22.54 5.27
CA SER A 177 35.93 -22.28 4.20
C SER A 177 35.60 -23.06 2.92
N GLY A 178 35.12 -24.31 3.03
CA GLY A 178 34.69 -25.09 1.87
C GLY A 178 33.60 -24.38 1.07
N PHE A 179 32.56 -23.89 1.74
CA PHE A 179 31.48 -23.12 1.11
C PHE A 179 31.94 -21.77 0.56
N THR A 180 32.86 -21.08 1.24
CA THR A 180 33.44 -19.83 0.74
C THR A 180 34.22 -20.05 -0.56
N VAL A 181 35.02 -21.13 -0.65
CA VAL A 181 35.73 -21.50 -1.87
C VAL A 181 34.74 -21.88 -2.98
N ALA A 182 33.71 -22.68 -2.69
CA ALA A 182 32.68 -23.05 -3.65
C ALA A 182 31.92 -21.83 -4.19
N GLY A 183 31.50 -20.91 -3.32
CA GLY A 183 30.84 -19.66 -3.74
C GLY A 183 31.73 -18.79 -4.62
N HIS A 184 33.03 -18.72 -4.32
CA HIS A 184 34.00 -18.01 -5.17
C HIS A 184 34.20 -18.69 -6.53
N MET A 185 34.27 -20.03 -6.58
CA MET A 185 34.30 -20.78 -7.85
C MET A 185 33.07 -20.45 -8.71
N CYS A 186 31.87 -20.43 -8.12
CA CYS A 186 30.65 -20.07 -8.84
C CYS A 186 30.68 -18.64 -9.37
N ALA A 187 31.10 -17.68 -8.56
CA ALA A 187 31.20 -16.27 -8.94
C ALA A 187 32.17 -16.05 -10.12
N VAL A 188 33.36 -16.66 -10.04
CA VAL A 188 34.38 -16.60 -11.10
C VAL A 188 33.87 -17.25 -12.39
N ALA A 189 33.27 -18.44 -12.31
CA ALA A 189 32.74 -19.13 -13.48
C ALA A 189 31.59 -18.36 -14.17
N ALA A 190 30.79 -17.63 -13.38
CA ALA A 190 29.71 -16.79 -13.90
C ALA A 190 30.19 -15.40 -14.38
N GLY A 191 31.43 -15.01 -14.11
CA GLY A 191 31.96 -13.67 -14.41
C GLY A 191 31.31 -12.55 -13.59
N LYS A 192 30.89 -12.84 -12.36
CA LYS A 192 30.09 -11.94 -11.49
C LYS A 192 30.70 -11.84 -10.09
N SER A 193 30.25 -10.86 -9.30
CA SER A 193 30.44 -10.89 -7.84
C SER A 193 29.56 -12.00 -7.22
N TYR A 194 29.83 -12.38 -5.98
CA TYR A 194 28.98 -13.36 -5.29
C TYR A 194 27.58 -12.79 -5.04
N GLU A 195 27.51 -11.50 -4.77
CA GLU A 195 26.28 -10.76 -4.54
C GLU A 195 25.40 -10.78 -5.78
N GLN A 196 25.95 -10.41 -6.94
CA GLN A 196 25.22 -10.46 -8.21
C GLN A 196 24.85 -11.90 -8.61
N LEU A 197 25.69 -12.88 -8.28
CA LEU A 197 25.38 -14.29 -8.51
C LEU A 197 24.13 -14.71 -7.72
N MET A 198 24.03 -14.36 -6.44
CA MET A 198 22.87 -14.71 -5.61
C MET A 198 21.61 -13.99 -6.07
N GLU A 199 21.73 -12.71 -6.44
CA GLU A 199 20.64 -11.92 -7.02
C GLU A 199 20.05 -12.60 -8.25
N ASP A 200 20.90 -12.89 -9.24
CA ASP A 200 20.47 -13.36 -10.56
C ASP A 200 20.02 -14.82 -10.58
N GLU A 201 20.69 -15.67 -9.80
CA GLU A 201 20.43 -17.12 -9.84
C GLU A 201 19.43 -17.58 -8.78
N LEU A 202 19.14 -16.75 -7.76
CA LEU A 202 18.28 -17.16 -6.65
C LEU A 202 17.26 -16.11 -6.20
N PHE A 203 17.68 -14.88 -5.83
CA PHE A 203 16.77 -13.93 -5.20
C PHE A 203 15.69 -13.43 -6.15
N VAL A 204 16.06 -12.92 -7.32
CA VAL A 204 15.10 -12.43 -8.34
C VAL A 204 14.20 -13.57 -8.85
N PRO A 205 14.72 -14.76 -9.24
CA PRO A 205 13.87 -15.86 -9.69
C PRO A 205 12.85 -16.37 -8.66
N LEU A 206 13.13 -16.21 -7.37
CA LEU A 206 12.24 -16.61 -6.28
C LEU A 206 11.44 -15.44 -5.69
N GLY A 207 11.58 -14.23 -6.23
CA GLY A 207 10.93 -13.03 -5.72
C GLY A 207 11.32 -12.70 -4.27
N MET A 208 12.56 -12.97 -3.85
CA MET A 208 13.06 -12.67 -2.51
C MET A 208 13.60 -11.23 -2.44
N THR A 209 12.72 -10.23 -2.43
CA THR A 209 13.06 -8.81 -2.56
C THR A 209 13.76 -8.20 -1.34
N THR A 210 13.65 -8.83 -0.18
CA THR A 210 14.32 -8.42 1.08
C THR A 210 15.64 -9.16 1.33
N ALA A 211 16.01 -10.09 0.43
CA ALA A 211 17.23 -10.85 0.58
C ALA A 211 18.47 -10.01 0.27
N GLY A 212 19.40 -10.00 1.20
CA GLY A 212 20.60 -9.19 1.11
C GLY A 212 21.81 -9.86 1.76
N HIS A 213 22.91 -9.10 1.81
CA HIS A 213 24.20 -9.55 2.30
C HIS A 213 24.64 -8.76 3.53
N GLY A 214 25.24 -9.45 4.50
CA GLY A 214 25.74 -8.87 5.75
C GLY A 214 24.69 -8.80 6.85
N ALA A 215 24.94 -7.92 7.83
CA ALA A 215 24.01 -7.68 8.92
C ALA A 215 22.65 -7.19 8.37
N PRO A 216 21.53 -7.51 9.05
CA PRO A 216 20.20 -6.99 8.72
C PRO A 216 20.21 -5.47 8.50
N ARG A 217 19.83 -5.01 7.30
CA ARG A 217 19.80 -3.59 6.94
C ARG A 217 18.77 -3.32 5.84
N SER A 218 17.95 -2.29 6.02
CA SER A 218 17.32 -1.52 4.93
C SER A 218 17.63 -0.03 5.12
N ARG A 219 17.42 0.81 4.09
CA ARG A 219 17.59 2.27 4.24
C ARG A 219 16.40 2.82 5.04
N GLY A 220 16.68 3.61 6.08
CA GLY A 220 15.65 4.33 6.85
C GLY A 220 14.85 3.49 7.85
N GLN A 221 15.15 2.20 8.02
CA GLN A 221 14.50 1.37 9.04
C GLN A 221 15.54 0.60 9.84
N ASP A 222 15.42 0.67 11.16
CA ASP A 222 16.17 -0.19 12.06
C ASP A 222 15.62 -1.62 11.98
N HIS A 223 16.51 -2.60 12.10
CA HIS A 223 16.21 -4.03 12.12
C HIS A 223 16.68 -4.61 13.45
N PRO A 224 16.27 -5.83 13.84
CA PRO A 224 16.64 -6.38 15.14
C PRO A 224 18.17 -6.42 15.30
N ASN A 225 18.68 -5.87 16.40
CA ASN A 225 20.09 -5.98 16.74
C ASN A 225 20.41 -7.40 17.18
N GLY A 226 21.59 -7.88 16.78
CA GLY A 226 22.07 -9.17 17.27
C GLY A 226 22.44 -9.09 18.75
N HIS A 227 22.20 -10.16 19.51
CA HIS A 227 22.56 -10.24 20.92
C HIS A 227 23.55 -11.38 21.16
N GLY A 228 24.55 -11.11 22.00
CA GLY A 228 25.49 -12.12 22.46
C GLY A 228 24.80 -13.26 23.20
N LYS A 229 25.57 -14.31 23.52
CA LYS A 229 25.07 -15.53 24.20
C LYS A 229 24.39 -15.30 25.56
N ASP A 230 24.57 -14.13 26.16
CA ASP A 230 24.00 -13.70 27.44
C ASP A 230 22.87 -12.68 27.27
N GLY A 231 22.40 -12.48 26.04
CA GLY A 231 21.36 -11.50 25.73
C GLY A 231 21.83 -10.05 25.69
N THR A 232 23.13 -9.79 25.78
CA THR A 232 23.68 -8.42 25.67
C THR A 232 23.61 -7.94 24.21
N PRO A 233 23.06 -6.73 23.92
CA PRO A 233 23.06 -6.17 22.58
C PRO A 233 24.47 -6.05 22.00
N SER A 234 24.64 -6.48 20.76
CA SER A 234 25.85 -6.22 19.98
C SER A 234 25.85 -4.79 19.43
N ARG A 235 26.98 -4.34 18.87
CA ARG A 235 27.00 -3.06 18.16
C ARG A 235 26.10 -3.16 16.92
N PRO A 236 25.43 -2.07 16.51
CA PRO A 236 24.78 -2.01 15.21
C PRO A 236 25.74 -2.49 14.11
N MET A 237 25.23 -3.24 13.15
CA MET A 237 26.00 -3.82 12.04
C MET A 237 27.08 -4.85 12.45
N ALA A 238 27.09 -5.34 13.68
CA ALA A 238 28.00 -6.41 14.07
C ALA A 238 27.68 -7.71 13.31
N ASP A 239 28.69 -8.30 12.69
CA ASP A 239 28.57 -9.53 11.92
C ASP A 239 29.95 -10.20 11.73
N ASN A 240 30.00 -11.39 11.13
CA ASN A 240 31.23 -12.06 10.71
C ASN A 240 31.96 -11.31 9.57
N PRO A 241 33.24 -11.62 9.27
CA PRO A 241 33.97 -11.01 8.14
C PRO A 241 33.26 -11.17 6.79
N ALA A 242 33.28 -10.15 5.93
CA ALA A 242 32.63 -10.22 4.59
C ALA A 242 33.24 -11.28 3.69
N ALA A 243 34.48 -11.65 3.97
CA ALA A 243 35.15 -12.73 3.28
C ALA A 243 34.42 -14.08 3.35
N VAL A 244 33.55 -14.32 4.33
CA VAL A 244 32.80 -15.58 4.48
C VAL A 244 31.32 -15.49 4.13
N THR A 245 30.91 -14.46 3.38
CA THR A 245 29.52 -14.30 2.94
C THR A 245 28.91 -15.57 2.33
N PRO A 246 29.58 -16.33 1.44
CA PRO A 246 29.00 -17.55 0.86
C PRO A 246 28.74 -18.68 1.86
N ALA A 247 29.28 -18.58 3.08
CA ALA A 247 29.07 -19.58 4.11
C ALA A 247 28.02 -19.15 5.14
N GLY A 248 27.66 -17.88 5.23
CA GLY A 248 26.66 -17.46 6.20
C GLY A 248 26.57 -15.99 6.54
N ARG A 249 26.51 -15.10 5.55
CA ARG A 249 26.13 -13.69 5.76
C ARG A 249 24.98 -13.25 4.87
N LEU A 250 23.97 -14.09 4.67
CA LEU A 250 22.71 -13.61 4.08
C LEU A 250 21.74 -13.20 5.18
N HIS A 251 20.92 -12.20 4.89
CA HIS A 251 19.74 -11.86 5.67
C HIS A 251 18.53 -11.73 4.74
N CYS A 252 17.33 -11.85 5.31
CA CYS A 252 16.06 -11.53 4.65
C CYS A 252 14.94 -11.56 5.69
N THR A 253 13.72 -11.18 5.31
CA THR A 253 12.53 -11.50 6.12
C THR A 253 12.29 -13.00 6.22
N ILE A 254 11.53 -13.44 7.21
CA ILE A 254 11.20 -14.87 7.36
C ILE A 254 10.31 -15.36 6.20
N GLN A 255 9.48 -14.48 5.61
CA GLN A 255 8.64 -14.76 4.45
C GLN A 255 9.47 -14.98 3.18
N ASP A 256 10.48 -14.15 2.92
CA ASP A 256 11.37 -14.36 1.78
C ASP A 256 12.17 -15.65 1.94
N TRP A 257 12.67 -15.92 3.14
CA TRP A 257 13.36 -17.19 3.41
C TRP A 257 12.46 -18.39 3.13
N SER A 258 11.17 -18.25 3.44
CA SER A 258 10.17 -19.28 3.19
C SER A 258 9.99 -19.59 1.70
N ARG A 259 10.15 -18.61 0.78
CA ARG A 259 10.08 -18.86 -0.68
C ARG A 259 11.18 -19.80 -1.15
N PHE A 260 12.40 -19.63 -0.65
CA PHE A 260 13.50 -20.57 -0.90
C PHE A 260 13.21 -21.97 -0.36
N VAL A 261 12.67 -22.07 0.85
CA VAL A 261 12.32 -23.35 1.47
C VAL A 261 11.19 -24.05 0.70
N ALA A 262 10.17 -23.32 0.28
CA ALA A 262 9.06 -23.80 -0.55
C ALA A 262 9.56 -24.36 -1.90
N ALA A 263 10.53 -23.69 -2.54
CA ALA A 263 11.14 -24.18 -3.78
C ALA A 263 11.75 -25.58 -3.62
N HIS A 264 12.40 -25.86 -2.49
CA HIS A 264 12.92 -27.20 -2.18
C HIS A 264 11.81 -28.23 -1.91
N LEU A 265 10.76 -27.86 -1.17
CA LEU A 265 9.59 -28.74 -0.93
C LEU A 265 8.90 -29.14 -2.25
N LYS A 266 8.57 -28.17 -3.09
CA LYS A 266 7.89 -28.37 -4.37
C LYS A 266 8.79 -29.00 -5.43
N GLY A 267 10.04 -28.58 -5.49
CA GLY A 267 11.01 -28.96 -6.50
C GLY A 267 11.28 -30.47 -6.55
N VAL A 268 11.41 -31.11 -5.38
CA VAL A 268 11.64 -32.57 -5.29
C VAL A 268 10.44 -33.40 -5.78
N GLN A 269 9.26 -32.78 -5.82
CA GLN A 269 8.00 -33.34 -6.30
C GLN A 269 7.72 -32.98 -7.77
N GLY A 270 8.57 -32.17 -8.41
CA GLY A 270 8.36 -31.68 -9.78
C GLY A 270 7.33 -30.57 -9.92
N ARG A 271 7.06 -29.84 -8.83
CA ARG A 271 6.10 -28.73 -8.77
C ARG A 271 6.76 -27.33 -8.75
N HIS A 272 8.03 -27.23 -9.13
CA HIS A 272 8.75 -25.95 -9.29
C HIS A 272 9.75 -26.04 -10.43
N ASP A 273 9.94 -24.93 -11.13
CA ASP A 273 10.76 -24.76 -12.33
C ASP A 273 12.16 -24.16 -12.10
N LEU A 274 12.57 -23.86 -10.85
CA LEU A 274 13.88 -23.27 -10.56
C LEU A 274 15.03 -24.21 -10.96
N LEU A 275 14.87 -25.50 -10.69
CA LEU A 275 15.80 -26.57 -11.06
C LEU A 275 15.00 -27.79 -11.52
N ALA A 276 15.62 -28.69 -12.27
CA ALA A 276 15.03 -29.99 -12.57
C ALA A 276 14.79 -30.80 -11.28
N THR A 277 13.74 -31.61 -11.27
CA THR A 277 13.35 -32.46 -10.12
C THR A 277 14.49 -33.35 -9.63
N ASP A 278 15.28 -33.92 -10.54
CA ASP A 278 16.41 -34.79 -10.19
C ASP A 278 17.56 -34.00 -9.56
N THR A 279 17.72 -32.72 -9.91
CA THR A 279 18.69 -31.82 -9.29
C THR A 279 18.27 -31.48 -7.86
N PHE A 280 16.99 -31.18 -7.62
CA PHE A 280 16.46 -31.02 -6.26
C PHE A 280 16.68 -32.29 -5.41
N LYS A 281 16.33 -33.46 -5.95
CA LYS A 281 16.58 -34.75 -5.27
C LYS A 281 18.04 -34.94 -4.92
N ARG A 282 18.96 -34.53 -5.81
CA ARG A 282 20.40 -34.60 -5.55
C ARG A 282 20.84 -33.67 -4.42
N LEU A 283 20.34 -32.43 -4.39
CA LEU A 283 20.67 -31.46 -3.33
C LEU A 283 20.21 -31.94 -1.94
N GLN A 284 19.09 -32.68 -1.90
CA GLN A 284 18.45 -33.18 -0.68
C GLN A 284 18.94 -34.57 -0.25
N ALA A 285 19.75 -35.25 -1.07
CA ALA A 285 20.29 -36.57 -0.75
C ALA A 285 21.60 -36.45 0.05
N PRO A 286 21.87 -37.37 1.01
CA PRO A 286 23.18 -37.45 1.64
C PRO A 286 24.22 -37.88 0.61
N ALA A 287 25.43 -37.31 0.67
CA ALA A 287 26.49 -37.74 -0.24
C ALA A 287 26.92 -39.19 0.06
N PRO A 288 27.26 -39.99 -0.97
CA PRO A 288 27.59 -41.40 -0.78
C PRO A 288 28.98 -41.60 -0.14
N GLY A 289 29.15 -42.66 0.67
CA GLY A 289 30.47 -43.26 0.95
C GLY A 289 30.93 -43.30 2.40
N ASP A 290 30.55 -42.35 3.26
CA ASP A 290 31.09 -42.24 4.63
C ASP A 290 30.04 -42.37 5.75
N GLY A 291 28.76 -42.52 5.39
CA GLY A 291 27.64 -42.67 6.34
C GLY A 291 27.23 -41.36 7.04
N ALA A 292 27.80 -40.21 6.68
CA ALA A 292 27.38 -38.92 7.21
C ALA A 292 26.09 -38.43 6.53
N SER A 293 25.11 -38.08 7.36
CA SER A 293 23.78 -37.58 6.99
C SER A 293 23.79 -36.10 6.56
N TYR A 294 24.59 -35.74 5.55
CA TYR A 294 24.71 -34.38 5.02
C TYR A 294 24.79 -34.34 3.49
N GLY A 295 23.94 -33.51 2.88
CA GLY A 295 23.85 -33.24 1.45
C GLY A 295 24.46 -31.88 1.07
N PHE A 296 23.80 -31.15 0.18
CA PHE A 296 24.27 -29.86 -0.34
C PHE A 296 23.75 -28.69 0.51
N GLY A 297 24.37 -28.50 1.68
CA GLY A 297 23.89 -27.50 2.64
C GLY A 297 22.71 -27.99 3.50
N TRP A 298 22.41 -29.28 3.52
CA TRP A 298 21.30 -29.83 4.32
C TRP A 298 21.78 -31.00 5.18
N SER A 299 21.38 -31.03 6.45
CA SER A 299 21.39 -32.27 7.24
C SER A 299 20.19 -33.12 6.82
N VAL A 300 20.40 -34.41 6.56
CA VAL A 300 19.37 -35.32 6.03
C VAL A 300 19.07 -36.41 7.06
N LEU A 301 17.92 -36.32 7.70
CA LEU A 301 17.59 -37.10 8.90
C LEU A 301 16.28 -37.87 8.70
N GLU A 302 16.17 -39.06 9.28
CA GLU A 302 14.88 -39.76 9.34
C GLU A 302 14.06 -39.28 10.54
N ARG A 303 12.80 -38.90 10.30
CA ARG A 303 11.87 -38.41 11.32
C ARG A 303 10.47 -38.98 11.11
N SER A 304 9.88 -39.54 12.17
CA SER A 304 8.53 -40.10 12.13
C SER A 304 7.47 -39.05 11.80
N TRP A 305 7.61 -37.83 12.32
CA TRP A 305 6.69 -36.73 12.03
C TRP A 305 6.75 -36.27 10.56
N ALA A 306 7.91 -36.43 9.92
CA ALA A 306 8.11 -36.16 8.49
C ALA A 306 7.60 -37.31 7.61
N GLY A 307 7.29 -38.47 8.18
CA GLY A 307 6.91 -39.67 7.43
C GLY A 307 8.05 -40.31 6.64
N GLY A 308 9.30 -39.92 6.92
CA GLY A 308 10.48 -40.31 6.16
C GLY A 308 11.61 -39.32 6.37
N THR A 309 12.17 -38.84 5.26
CA THR A 309 13.29 -37.91 5.25
C THR A 309 12.86 -36.51 5.73
N ALA A 310 13.69 -35.90 6.57
CA ALA A 310 13.58 -34.53 7.02
C ALA A 310 14.90 -33.81 6.78
N LEU A 311 14.82 -32.61 6.20
CA LEU A 311 15.97 -31.75 5.99
C LEU A 311 16.06 -30.72 7.10
N ASN A 312 17.28 -30.43 7.54
CA ASN A 312 17.52 -29.42 8.56
C ASN A 312 18.81 -28.64 8.29
N HIS A 313 18.76 -27.32 8.51
CA HIS A 313 19.97 -26.55 8.76
C HIS A 313 19.71 -25.49 9.85
N GLY A 314 20.57 -25.46 10.86
CA GLY A 314 20.70 -24.33 11.80
C GLY A 314 21.81 -23.37 11.36
N GLY A 315 21.59 -22.08 11.57
CA GLY A 315 22.49 -20.99 11.19
C GLY A 315 22.74 -20.02 12.34
N THR A 316 24.01 -19.64 12.55
CA THR A 316 24.37 -18.61 13.51
C THR A 316 25.54 -17.76 13.01
N ASN A 317 25.55 -16.48 13.40
CA ASN A 317 26.71 -15.60 13.29
C ASN A 317 27.25 -15.17 14.67
N THR A 318 26.97 -15.94 15.72
CA THR A 318 27.23 -15.67 17.15
C THR A 318 26.31 -14.67 17.84
N MET A 319 25.49 -13.93 17.08
CA MET A 319 24.57 -12.91 17.61
C MET A 319 23.11 -13.15 17.21
N PHE A 320 22.88 -13.93 16.15
CA PHE A 320 21.58 -14.42 15.72
C PHE A 320 21.61 -15.95 15.64
N TYR A 321 20.44 -16.55 15.74
CA TYR A 321 20.24 -17.96 15.43
C TYR A 321 18.96 -18.14 14.63
N CYS A 322 19.03 -18.95 13.58
CA CYS A 322 17.86 -19.41 12.85
C CYS A 322 17.97 -20.91 12.56
N VAL A 323 16.83 -21.55 12.34
CA VAL A 323 16.76 -22.97 11.99
C VAL A 323 15.57 -23.19 11.07
N THR A 324 15.73 -24.11 10.12
CA THR A 324 14.61 -24.61 9.33
C THR A 324 14.58 -26.13 9.34
N TRP A 325 13.36 -26.67 9.29
CA TRP A 325 13.06 -28.08 9.14
C TRP A 325 12.08 -28.28 7.99
N LEU A 326 12.39 -29.19 7.06
CA LEU A 326 11.53 -29.54 5.94
C LEU A 326 11.17 -31.03 6.04
N ALA A 327 9.93 -31.37 5.70
CA ALA A 327 9.42 -32.72 5.51
C ALA A 327 8.78 -32.80 4.11
N PRO A 328 9.57 -33.10 3.07
CA PRO A 328 9.08 -33.12 1.70
C PRO A 328 7.89 -34.05 1.47
N GLU A 329 7.86 -35.21 2.13
CA GLU A 329 6.77 -36.20 2.02
C GLU A 329 5.46 -35.76 2.69
N LYS A 330 5.51 -34.71 3.51
CA LYS A 330 4.34 -34.08 4.15
C LYS A 330 4.03 -32.70 3.60
N ASP A 331 4.83 -32.27 2.63
CA ASP A 331 4.80 -30.93 2.08
C ASP A 331 4.79 -29.87 3.18
N LEU A 332 5.63 -30.05 4.21
CA LEU A 332 5.61 -29.24 5.44
C LEU A 332 7.00 -28.68 5.70
N ALA A 333 7.10 -27.40 6.04
CA ALA A 333 8.33 -26.85 6.61
C ALA A 333 8.06 -25.90 7.76
N VAL A 334 9.04 -25.73 8.63
CA VAL A 334 9.04 -24.76 9.72
C VAL A 334 10.35 -23.99 9.67
N LEU A 335 10.26 -22.67 9.80
CA LEU A 335 11.38 -21.74 9.89
C LEU A 335 11.25 -20.99 11.21
N VAL A 336 12.35 -20.82 11.93
CA VAL A 336 12.39 -20.03 13.17
C VAL A 336 13.68 -19.21 13.17
N ALA A 337 13.59 -17.96 13.57
CA ALA A 337 14.71 -17.04 13.75
C ALA A 337 14.62 -16.34 15.11
N CYS A 338 15.76 -15.95 15.67
CA CYS A 338 15.84 -15.11 16.85
C CYS A 338 17.09 -14.20 16.79
N ASN A 339 17.03 -13.08 17.49
CA ASN A 339 18.07 -12.07 17.52
C ASN A 339 19.11 -12.30 18.64
N GLN A 340 19.33 -13.57 19.02
CA GLN A 340 20.31 -13.96 20.03
C GLN A 340 21.14 -15.17 19.59
N GLY A 341 22.43 -15.20 19.94
CA GLY A 341 23.30 -16.36 19.77
C GLY A 341 23.36 -17.28 21.00
N GLY A 342 24.05 -18.41 20.89
CA GLY A 342 24.33 -19.29 22.03
C GLY A 342 23.30 -20.41 22.26
N GLU A 343 23.49 -21.20 23.32
CA GLU A 343 22.73 -22.43 23.57
C GLU A 343 21.25 -22.18 23.87
N SER A 344 20.92 -21.09 24.58
CA SER A 344 19.52 -20.73 24.86
C SER A 344 18.74 -20.46 23.58
N ALA A 345 19.36 -19.75 22.62
CA ALA A 345 18.75 -19.47 21.33
C ALA A 345 18.45 -20.75 20.53
N VAL A 346 19.37 -21.73 20.56
CA VAL A 346 19.15 -23.04 19.93
C VAL A 346 17.96 -23.76 20.55
N LYS A 347 17.88 -23.81 21.89
CA LYS A 347 16.78 -24.48 22.60
C LYS A 347 15.43 -23.81 22.34
N ALA A 348 15.38 -22.48 22.43
CA ALA A 348 14.17 -21.71 22.15
C ALA A 348 13.64 -21.99 20.75
N CYS A 349 14.52 -21.91 19.73
CA CYS A 349 14.10 -22.20 18.37
C CYS A 349 13.67 -23.66 18.16
N ASP A 350 14.34 -24.63 18.78
CA ASP A 350 13.95 -26.04 18.70
C ASP A 350 12.58 -26.31 19.37
N ASP A 351 12.30 -25.67 20.50
CA ASP A 351 11.01 -25.79 21.19
C ASP A 351 9.88 -25.19 20.36
N VAL A 352 10.10 -24.02 19.75
CA VAL A 352 9.17 -23.38 18.81
C VAL A 352 8.95 -24.28 17.58
N VAL A 353 10.01 -24.84 16.97
CA VAL A 353 9.87 -25.81 15.86
C VAL A 353 8.97 -26.98 16.28
N GLY A 354 9.24 -27.56 17.45
CA GLY A 354 8.45 -28.66 17.98
C GLY A 354 6.99 -28.28 18.20
N ALA A 355 6.72 -27.07 18.69
CA ALA A 355 5.38 -26.54 18.88
C ALA A 355 4.66 -26.35 17.53
N CYS A 356 5.29 -25.74 16.53
CA CYS A 356 4.74 -25.58 15.18
C CYS A 356 4.36 -26.93 14.56
N ILE A 357 5.24 -27.94 14.62
CA ILE A 357 4.95 -29.29 14.09
C ILE A 357 3.75 -29.92 14.81
N ARG A 358 3.65 -29.79 16.14
CA ARG A 358 2.50 -30.30 16.91
C ARG A 358 1.21 -29.56 16.57
N ARG A 359 1.26 -28.24 16.43
CA ARG A 359 0.13 -27.40 16.00
C ARG A 359 -0.39 -27.87 14.64
N GLU A 360 0.49 -28.07 13.66
CA GLU A 360 0.11 -28.59 12.33
C GLU A 360 -0.54 -29.97 12.39
N GLN A 361 0.00 -30.88 13.19
CA GLN A 361 -0.60 -32.20 13.38
C GLN A 361 -1.99 -32.12 14.03
N SER A 362 -2.25 -31.09 14.83
CA SER A 362 -3.54 -30.84 15.47
C SER A 362 -4.56 -30.11 14.59
N ARG A 363 -4.13 -29.30 13.59
CA ARG A 363 -5.02 -28.56 12.67
C ARG A 363 -6.02 -29.45 11.96
N ARG A 364 -5.63 -30.70 11.64
CA ARG A 364 -6.52 -31.74 11.08
C ARG A 364 -7.74 -32.08 11.93
N LYS A 365 -7.80 -31.63 13.19
CA LYS A 365 -8.86 -31.93 14.16
C LYS A 365 -9.52 -30.66 14.71
N GLN A 366 -9.38 -29.52 14.05
CA GLN A 366 -9.93 -28.27 14.55
C GLN A 366 -11.47 -28.32 14.64
N PRO A 367 -12.04 -27.70 15.70
CA PRO A 367 -13.47 -27.48 15.80
C PRO A 367 -13.94 -26.54 14.69
N ALA A 368 -15.23 -26.59 14.36
CA ALA A 368 -15.80 -25.65 13.41
C ALA A 368 -15.69 -24.21 13.93
N VAL A 369 -15.29 -23.30 13.05
CA VAL A 369 -15.49 -21.85 13.23
C VAL A 369 -16.94 -21.57 12.93
N VAL A 370 -17.65 -20.93 13.86
CA VAL A 370 -19.09 -20.64 13.74
C VAL A 370 -19.30 -19.15 13.91
N TRP A 371 -19.98 -18.51 12.96
CA TRP A 371 -20.44 -17.15 13.11
C TRP A 371 -21.90 -17.12 13.56
N ASP A 372 -22.10 -16.64 14.79
CA ASP A 372 -23.41 -16.39 15.38
C ASP A 372 -23.65 -14.88 15.49
N TRP A 373 -24.61 -14.39 14.70
CA TRP A 373 -24.96 -12.96 14.68
C TRP A 373 -26.02 -12.59 15.72
N ASN A 374 -26.54 -13.51 16.53
CA ASN A 374 -27.54 -13.19 17.57
C ASN A 374 -27.04 -12.16 18.60
N ALA A 375 -25.73 -12.13 18.84
CA ALA A 375 -25.10 -11.15 19.73
C ALA A 375 -24.66 -9.86 19.01
N THR A 376 -24.81 -9.79 17.69
CA THR A 376 -24.44 -8.61 16.89
C THR A 376 -25.64 -7.66 16.80
N PRO A 377 -25.47 -6.36 17.15
CA PRO A 377 -26.51 -5.36 16.96
C PRO A 377 -26.98 -5.23 15.51
N ASP A 378 -28.24 -4.80 15.32
CA ASP A 378 -28.78 -4.49 14.00
C ASP A 378 -28.01 -3.32 13.37
N ARG A 379 -27.37 -3.55 12.22
CA ARG A 379 -26.49 -2.56 11.56
C ARG A 379 -26.14 -2.95 10.13
N ARG A 380 -25.51 -2.05 9.35
CA ARG A 380 -25.05 -2.36 7.97
C ARG A 380 -23.74 -3.12 7.93
N TRP A 381 -22.82 -2.80 8.85
CA TRP A 381 -21.51 -3.46 8.90
C TRP A 381 -21.59 -4.83 9.57
N ILE A 382 -21.28 -5.89 8.83
CA ILE A 382 -21.44 -7.26 9.34
C ILE A 382 -20.49 -7.53 10.53
N GLY A 383 -19.27 -7.03 10.46
CA GLY A 383 -18.27 -7.15 11.52
C GLY A 383 -16.85 -7.27 10.95
N PRO A 384 -15.83 -7.31 11.82
CA PRO A 384 -14.43 -7.19 11.40
C PRO A 384 -13.91 -8.38 10.60
N SER A 385 -14.60 -9.52 10.64
CA SER A 385 -14.26 -10.70 9.83
C SER A 385 -14.80 -10.65 8.40
N PHE A 386 -15.55 -9.61 8.01
CA PHE A 386 -16.30 -9.62 6.75
C PHE A 386 -16.14 -8.36 5.91
N TRP A 387 -16.18 -8.53 4.59
CA TRP A 387 -16.29 -7.45 3.61
C TRP A 387 -17.46 -7.68 2.66
N ALA A 388 -18.39 -6.72 2.62
CA ALA A 388 -19.64 -6.82 1.88
C ALA A 388 -19.59 -6.04 0.55
N ASN A 389 -19.78 -6.72 -0.58
CA ASN A 389 -19.93 -6.12 -1.91
C ASN A 389 -21.42 -6.07 -2.27
N ARG A 390 -22.10 -4.92 -2.23
CA ARG A 390 -21.64 -3.61 -1.72
C ARG A 390 -22.20 -3.39 -0.32
N LEU A 391 -21.49 -2.65 0.52
CA LEU A 391 -21.84 -2.43 1.92
C LEU A 391 -23.33 -2.09 2.14
N GLN A 392 -23.89 -1.19 1.34
CA GLN A 392 -25.29 -0.75 1.44
C GLN A 392 -26.32 -1.85 1.15
N ASP A 393 -25.92 -2.91 0.45
CA ASP A 393 -26.78 -4.00 0.04
C ASP A 393 -26.86 -5.10 1.11
N TRP A 394 -26.12 -4.97 2.22
CA TRP A 394 -26.06 -5.92 3.32
C TRP A 394 -26.46 -5.28 4.66
N GLN A 395 -26.93 -6.12 5.58
CA GLN A 395 -27.21 -5.73 6.96
C GLN A 395 -27.21 -6.96 7.89
N VAL A 396 -26.91 -6.75 9.16
CA VAL A 396 -27.30 -7.66 10.24
C VAL A 396 -28.64 -7.17 10.79
N VAL A 397 -29.62 -8.06 10.87
CA VAL A 397 -30.91 -7.75 11.48
C VAL A 397 -31.52 -9.00 12.11
N ASN A 398 -32.03 -8.91 13.34
CA ASN A 398 -32.62 -10.04 14.06
C ASN A 398 -31.70 -11.28 14.13
N GLY A 399 -30.41 -11.08 14.35
CA GLY A 399 -29.45 -12.18 14.53
C GLY A 399 -29.05 -12.92 13.25
N ARG A 400 -29.36 -12.37 12.07
CA ARG A 400 -28.98 -12.93 10.76
C ARG A 400 -28.44 -11.86 9.82
N VAL A 401 -27.66 -12.30 8.83
CA VAL A 401 -27.17 -11.43 7.74
C VAL A 401 -28.18 -11.43 6.59
N GLU A 402 -28.53 -10.27 6.08
CA GLU A 402 -29.48 -10.11 4.99
C GLU A 402 -28.86 -9.34 3.82
N CYS A 403 -29.04 -9.84 2.60
CA CYS A 403 -28.75 -9.10 1.37
C CYS A 403 -30.06 -8.49 0.81
N VAL A 404 -30.20 -7.18 0.88
CA VAL A 404 -31.44 -6.46 0.57
C VAL A 404 -31.60 -6.04 -0.90
N GLU A 405 -30.57 -6.23 -1.73
CA GLU A 405 -30.60 -5.86 -3.15
C GLU A 405 -31.55 -6.73 -4.00
N GLN A 406 -32.16 -6.10 -5.02
CA GLN A 406 -33.08 -6.71 -5.99
C GLN A 406 -32.78 -6.38 -7.46
N ASP A 407 -31.75 -5.57 -7.77
CA ASP A 407 -31.45 -5.14 -9.14
C ASP A 407 -31.32 -6.35 -10.11
N PRO A 408 -32.26 -6.53 -11.06
CA PRO A 408 -32.24 -7.64 -11.99
C PRO A 408 -31.15 -7.50 -13.06
N ALA A 409 -30.55 -6.33 -13.23
CA ALA A 409 -29.42 -6.11 -14.11
C ALA A 409 -28.11 -6.54 -13.44
N ARG A 410 -28.00 -6.37 -12.12
CA ARG A 410 -26.79 -6.71 -11.35
C ARG A 410 -27.16 -7.48 -10.08
N PRO A 411 -27.65 -8.73 -10.21
CA PRO A 411 -28.38 -9.39 -9.11
C PRO A 411 -27.48 -10.08 -8.08
N GLN A 412 -26.22 -10.37 -8.39
CA GLN A 412 -25.31 -11.12 -7.51
C GLN A 412 -24.53 -10.16 -6.60
N ARG A 413 -24.50 -10.48 -5.31
CA ARG A 413 -23.75 -9.80 -4.24
C ARG A 413 -22.94 -10.84 -3.45
N THR A 414 -21.83 -10.41 -2.88
CA THR A 414 -20.96 -11.28 -2.07
C THR A 414 -20.66 -10.64 -0.71
N CYS A 415 -20.50 -11.45 0.33
CA CYS A 415 -19.97 -11.03 1.62
C CYS A 415 -18.81 -11.96 1.97
N HIS A 416 -17.58 -11.47 1.77
CA HIS A 416 -16.33 -12.22 1.89
C HIS A 416 -15.91 -12.34 3.35
N VAL A 417 -15.36 -13.49 3.70
CA VAL A 417 -14.65 -13.72 4.96
C VAL A 417 -13.20 -13.24 4.80
N LEU A 418 -12.76 -12.34 5.66
CA LEU A 418 -11.40 -11.82 5.67
C LEU A 418 -10.46 -12.72 6.46
N THR A 419 -10.95 -13.25 7.58
CA THR A 419 -10.15 -13.96 8.58
C THR A 419 -9.93 -15.44 8.26
N HIS A 420 -10.47 -15.95 7.16
CA HIS A 420 -10.31 -17.35 6.76
C HIS A 420 -10.29 -17.48 5.24
N ALA A 421 -9.50 -18.42 4.74
CA ALA A 421 -9.46 -18.80 3.32
C ALA A 421 -9.22 -20.31 3.17
N LEU A 422 -9.60 -20.89 2.04
CA LEU A 422 -9.31 -22.29 1.71
C LEU A 422 -7.91 -22.44 1.11
N SER A 423 -7.25 -23.59 1.34
CA SER A 423 -6.00 -24.02 0.69
C SER A 423 -6.19 -25.12 -0.34
N ASP A 424 -5.26 -25.23 -1.27
CA ASP A 424 -5.13 -26.35 -2.23
C ASP A 424 -4.51 -27.64 -1.63
N ALA A 425 -4.14 -27.62 -0.34
CA ALA A 425 -3.47 -28.72 0.33
C ALA A 425 -4.23 -30.06 0.25
N SER A 426 -3.54 -31.19 0.40
CA SER A 426 -4.16 -32.52 0.47
C SER A 426 -4.86 -32.80 1.82
N LEU A 427 -5.95 -32.09 2.09
CA LEU A 427 -6.78 -32.17 3.32
C LEU A 427 -8.28 -32.14 2.98
N GLU A 428 -9.12 -32.12 4.01
CA GLU A 428 -10.58 -32.05 3.90
C GLU A 428 -11.11 -30.72 4.46
N ALA A 429 -12.24 -30.26 3.96
CA ALA A 429 -13.03 -29.19 4.57
C ALA A 429 -14.54 -29.39 4.42
N ARG A 430 -15.28 -28.82 5.36
CA ARG A 430 -16.74 -28.76 5.37
C ARG A 430 -17.16 -27.32 5.66
N LEU A 431 -17.99 -26.77 4.79
CA LEU A 431 -18.57 -25.43 4.92
C LEU A 431 -20.08 -25.58 4.93
N SER A 432 -20.77 -24.90 5.83
CA SER A 432 -22.23 -24.94 5.90
C SER A 432 -22.81 -23.58 6.20
N VAL A 433 -23.93 -23.23 5.58
CA VAL A 433 -24.67 -22.01 5.89
C VAL A 433 -26.16 -22.27 5.73
N ARG A 434 -26.98 -21.72 6.62
CA ARG A 434 -28.43 -21.69 6.43
C ARG A 434 -28.83 -20.46 5.64
N THR A 435 -29.77 -20.63 4.72
CA THR A 435 -30.20 -19.56 3.82
C THR A 435 -31.66 -19.71 3.39
N GLY A 436 -32.28 -18.58 3.09
CA GLY A 436 -33.64 -18.50 2.56
C GLY A 436 -33.92 -17.11 1.99
N PRO A 437 -35.03 -16.92 1.26
CA PRO A 437 -35.41 -15.62 0.76
C PRO A 437 -35.85 -14.68 1.90
N ILE A 438 -35.64 -13.38 1.73
CA ILE A 438 -36.17 -12.37 2.65
C ILE A 438 -37.66 -12.14 2.36
N GLY A 439 -38.49 -12.24 3.41
CA GLY A 439 -39.94 -12.06 3.36
C GLY A 439 -40.71 -13.38 3.25
N THR A 440 -42.02 -13.33 3.50
CA THR A 440 -42.91 -14.51 3.48
C THR A 440 -43.80 -14.50 2.24
N GLY A 441 -43.67 -15.50 1.38
CA GLY A 441 -44.43 -15.62 0.14
C GLY A 441 -43.57 -15.50 -1.10
N GLY A 442 -43.97 -16.15 -2.19
CA GLY A 442 -43.20 -16.22 -3.44
C GLY A 442 -43.34 -17.58 -4.10
N ARG A 443 -42.98 -17.67 -5.39
CA ARG A 443 -42.98 -18.94 -6.12
C ARG A 443 -41.56 -19.46 -6.29
N PRO A 444 -41.30 -20.76 -6.09
CA PRO A 444 -40.02 -21.38 -6.41
C PRO A 444 -39.52 -20.96 -7.80
N SER A 445 -38.27 -20.50 -7.88
CA SER A 445 -37.69 -19.98 -9.12
C SER A 445 -36.22 -20.37 -9.23
N ALA A 446 -35.85 -20.96 -10.37
CA ALA A 446 -34.46 -21.30 -10.67
C ALA A 446 -33.59 -20.06 -10.99
N GLY A 447 -34.20 -18.88 -11.12
CA GLY A 447 -33.55 -17.59 -11.37
C GLY A 447 -33.33 -16.74 -10.11
N ALA A 448 -33.58 -17.31 -8.94
CA ALA A 448 -33.27 -16.79 -7.61
C ALA A 448 -32.43 -17.86 -6.88
N TRP A 449 -31.34 -17.48 -6.24
CA TRP A 449 -30.41 -18.43 -5.64
C TRP A 449 -29.50 -17.76 -4.60
N SER A 450 -28.93 -18.58 -3.72
CA SER A 450 -27.94 -18.18 -2.73
C SER A 450 -26.94 -19.31 -2.50
N GLY A 451 -25.84 -19.03 -1.80
CA GLY A 451 -24.87 -20.05 -1.41
C GLY A 451 -23.51 -19.50 -1.05
N LEU A 452 -22.47 -20.20 -1.50
CA LEU A 452 -21.07 -19.90 -1.19
C LEU A 452 -20.25 -19.70 -2.47
N LEU A 453 -19.34 -18.73 -2.42
CA LEU A 453 -18.22 -18.58 -3.34
C LEU A 453 -16.99 -19.13 -2.62
N ILE A 454 -16.24 -20.01 -3.27
CA ILE A 454 -14.99 -20.58 -2.76
C ILE A 454 -13.88 -20.45 -3.79
N GLY A 455 -12.64 -20.36 -3.33
CA GLY A 455 -11.46 -20.33 -4.18
C GLY A 455 -11.32 -19.04 -5.01
N ALA A 456 -11.75 -17.90 -4.47
CA ALA A 456 -11.57 -16.60 -5.14
C ALA A 456 -10.16 -16.04 -4.86
N GLY A 457 -9.53 -15.40 -5.85
CA GLY A 457 -8.19 -14.81 -5.74
C GLY A 457 -7.04 -15.81 -5.84
N GLY A 458 -7.09 -16.95 -5.15
CA GLY A 458 -5.92 -17.81 -4.96
C GLY A 458 -4.86 -17.18 -4.05
N GLU A 459 -3.76 -17.89 -3.77
CA GLU A 459 -2.69 -17.42 -2.88
C GLU A 459 -1.87 -16.24 -3.44
N HIS A 460 -1.82 -16.08 -4.76
CA HIS A 460 -1.04 -15.04 -5.43
C HIS A 460 -1.72 -13.67 -5.42
N VAL A 461 -2.96 -13.58 -4.93
CA VAL A 461 -3.76 -12.34 -4.92
C VAL A 461 -3.91 -11.80 -3.51
N ASP A 462 -3.65 -10.49 -3.33
CA ASP A 462 -3.86 -9.81 -2.04
C ASP A 462 -5.31 -10.04 -1.55
N HIS A 463 -5.47 -10.39 -0.27
CA HIS A 463 -6.77 -10.70 0.32
C HIS A 463 -7.77 -9.54 0.23
N ARG A 464 -7.31 -8.29 0.21
CA ARG A 464 -8.13 -7.09 0.07
C ARG A 464 -8.72 -6.99 -1.33
N LEU A 465 -7.94 -7.40 -2.34
CA LEU A 465 -8.37 -7.52 -3.74
C LEU A 465 -9.32 -8.71 -3.89
N THR A 466 -8.98 -9.87 -3.31
CA THR A 466 -9.85 -11.06 -3.28
C THR A 466 -11.25 -10.71 -2.74
N ALA A 467 -11.30 -9.91 -1.67
CA ALA A 467 -12.54 -9.44 -1.08
C ALA A 467 -13.39 -8.57 -2.03
N GLN A 468 -12.84 -8.07 -3.15
CA GLN A 468 -13.60 -7.32 -4.16
C GLN A 468 -14.34 -8.21 -5.17
N VAL A 469 -14.09 -9.53 -5.22
CA VAL A 469 -14.71 -10.42 -6.22
C VAL A 469 -16.22 -10.41 -6.05
N HIS A 470 -16.96 -9.91 -7.04
CA HIS A 470 -18.42 -9.90 -7.02
C HIS A 470 -19.03 -9.77 -8.41
N HIS A 471 -20.29 -10.17 -8.53
CA HIS A 471 -21.17 -9.94 -9.69
C HIS A 471 -20.75 -10.53 -11.04
N VAL A 472 -19.57 -10.20 -11.57
CA VAL A 472 -19.06 -10.62 -12.89
C VAL A 472 -17.98 -11.68 -12.75
N PRO A 473 -18.09 -12.82 -13.46
CA PRO A 473 -17.04 -13.82 -13.47
C PRO A 473 -15.81 -13.29 -14.24
N GLY A 474 -14.63 -13.61 -13.76
CA GLY A 474 -13.34 -13.15 -14.29
C GLY A 474 -12.23 -14.08 -13.82
N VAL A 475 -11.03 -14.02 -14.39
CA VAL A 475 -9.87 -14.81 -13.92
C VAL A 475 -9.73 -14.62 -12.40
N ASP A 476 -9.40 -15.69 -11.69
CA ASP A 476 -9.34 -15.74 -10.21
C ASP A 476 -10.69 -15.47 -9.51
N GLY A 477 -11.81 -15.61 -10.23
CA GLY A 477 -13.15 -15.44 -9.68
C GLY A 477 -13.70 -16.63 -8.89
N GLY A 478 -13.03 -17.78 -8.83
CA GLY A 478 -13.41 -18.96 -8.03
C GLY A 478 -14.61 -19.80 -8.53
N ILE A 479 -15.21 -20.57 -7.62
CA ILE A 479 -16.33 -21.48 -7.84
C ILE A 479 -17.54 -21.09 -6.97
N LEU A 480 -18.72 -21.05 -7.59
CA LEU A 480 -20.00 -20.86 -6.93
C LEU A 480 -20.66 -22.21 -6.62
N CYS A 481 -20.89 -22.47 -5.34
CA CYS A 481 -21.69 -23.57 -4.80
C CYS A 481 -23.04 -23.00 -4.34
N ILE A 482 -24.11 -23.22 -5.09
CA ILE A 482 -25.38 -22.50 -4.90
C ILE A 482 -26.59 -23.43 -4.85
N VAL A 483 -27.62 -23.02 -4.11
CA VAL A 483 -28.98 -23.58 -4.15
C VAL A 483 -29.93 -22.54 -4.75
N ASP A 484 -30.75 -22.96 -5.71
CA ASP A 484 -31.79 -22.09 -6.27
C ASP A 484 -33.12 -22.19 -5.53
N GLY A 485 -34.03 -21.25 -5.79
CA GLY A 485 -35.32 -21.19 -5.11
C GLY A 485 -36.22 -22.41 -5.37
N THR A 486 -35.84 -23.35 -6.24
CA THR A 486 -36.52 -24.65 -6.40
C THR A 486 -35.91 -25.77 -5.55
N GLY A 487 -34.89 -25.47 -4.75
CA GLY A 487 -34.14 -26.41 -3.93
C GLY A 487 -33.04 -27.13 -4.70
N GLN A 488 -32.77 -26.75 -5.95
CA GLN A 488 -31.75 -27.43 -6.74
C GLN A 488 -30.37 -26.85 -6.49
N VAL A 489 -29.39 -27.72 -6.23
CA VAL A 489 -27.98 -27.35 -6.08
C VAL A 489 -27.25 -27.33 -7.42
N HIS A 490 -26.26 -26.44 -7.52
CA HIS A 490 -25.44 -26.21 -8.70
C HIS A 490 -24.00 -25.85 -8.29
N ILE A 491 -23.02 -26.46 -8.98
CA ILE A 491 -21.61 -26.06 -8.94
C ILE A 491 -21.28 -25.31 -10.24
N ARG A 492 -20.82 -24.06 -10.14
CA ARG A 492 -20.63 -23.16 -11.28
C ARG A 492 -19.28 -22.46 -11.24
N ARG A 493 -18.66 -22.32 -12.41
CA ARG A 493 -17.40 -21.59 -12.60
C ARG A 493 -17.67 -20.08 -12.59
N ASN A 494 -17.02 -19.36 -11.68
CA ASN A 494 -17.00 -17.90 -11.64
C ASN A 494 -15.65 -17.32 -12.10
N ASP A 495 -14.71 -18.19 -12.48
CA ASP A 495 -13.39 -17.85 -12.99
C ASP A 495 -13.34 -17.66 -14.53
N LYS A 496 -14.50 -17.70 -15.21
CA LYS A 496 -14.59 -17.64 -16.68
C LYS A 496 -15.02 -16.26 -17.15
N PRO A 497 -14.10 -15.45 -17.71
CA PRO A 497 -14.38 -14.08 -18.08
C PRO A 497 -15.52 -13.94 -19.09
N LEU A 498 -16.35 -12.92 -18.92
CA LEU A 498 -17.31 -12.48 -19.92
C LEU A 498 -16.73 -11.39 -20.82
N ARG A 499 -17.01 -11.47 -22.13
CA ARG A 499 -16.64 -10.42 -23.09
C ARG A 499 -17.68 -9.30 -23.08
N SER A 500 -17.38 -8.22 -22.35
CA SER A 500 -17.93 -6.87 -22.53
C SER A 500 -17.48 -6.05 -21.33
N GLN A 501 -16.54 -5.12 -21.47
CA GLN A 501 -16.01 -4.43 -20.31
C GLN A 501 -15.99 -2.92 -20.52
N SER A 502 -16.71 -2.22 -19.63
CA SER A 502 -16.66 -0.76 -19.51
C SER A 502 -15.43 -0.40 -18.68
N SER A 503 -14.69 0.63 -19.06
CA SER A 503 -13.58 1.17 -18.27
C SER A 503 -14.05 2.03 -17.09
N TRP A 504 -15.35 2.38 -17.04
CA TRP A 504 -15.92 3.22 -16.00
C TRP A 504 -16.34 2.42 -14.77
N ALA A 505 -17.13 1.35 -14.99
CA ALA A 505 -17.59 0.47 -13.93
C ALA A 505 -18.05 -0.90 -14.42
N ILE A 506 -18.06 -1.89 -13.52
CA ILE A 506 -18.61 -3.23 -13.80
C ILE A 506 -20.14 -3.12 -13.92
N ASN A 507 -20.66 -3.29 -15.14
CA ASN A 507 -22.09 -3.13 -15.42
C ASN A 507 -22.61 -4.19 -16.41
N VAL A 508 -22.06 -5.41 -16.34
CA VAL A 508 -22.45 -6.50 -17.23
C VAL A 508 -23.58 -7.28 -16.58
N LYS A 509 -24.69 -7.46 -17.29
CA LYS A 509 -25.76 -8.32 -16.79
C LYS A 509 -25.30 -9.77 -16.73
N VAL A 510 -25.31 -10.35 -15.53
CA VAL A 510 -24.96 -11.76 -15.27
C VAL A 510 -26.18 -12.52 -14.78
N ASP A 511 -26.69 -13.40 -15.64
CA ASP A 511 -27.63 -14.46 -15.30
C ASP A 511 -26.93 -15.83 -15.18
N LYS A 512 -27.56 -16.82 -14.53
CA LYS A 512 -27.03 -18.20 -14.34
C LYS A 512 -26.51 -18.87 -15.62
N ALA A 513 -27.02 -18.52 -16.80
CA ALA A 513 -26.57 -19.06 -18.09
C ALA A 513 -25.14 -18.64 -18.48
N HIS A 514 -24.63 -17.55 -17.92
CA HIS A 514 -23.27 -17.06 -18.15
C HIS A 514 -22.23 -17.74 -17.26
N LEU A 515 -22.68 -18.51 -16.25
CA LEU A 515 -21.84 -19.23 -15.31
C LEU A 515 -21.85 -20.71 -15.73
N PRO A 516 -20.80 -21.22 -16.40
CA PRO A 516 -20.81 -22.61 -16.87
C PRO A 516 -20.73 -23.57 -15.69
N SER A 517 -21.38 -24.73 -15.81
CA SER A 517 -21.23 -25.83 -14.86
C SER A 517 -19.77 -26.31 -14.81
N LEU A 518 -19.32 -26.72 -13.62
CA LEU A 518 -18.08 -27.47 -13.50
C LEU A 518 -18.25 -28.80 -14.26
N LYS A 519 -17.31 -29.14 -15.15
CA LYS A 519 -17.46 -30.26 -16.10
C LYS A 519 -17.66 -31.62 -15.43
N SER A 520 -17.04 -31.83 -14.28
CA SER A 520 -17.12 -33.06 -13.49
C SER A 520 -18.34 -33.13 -12.56
N ALA A 521 -19.19 -32.10 -12.53
CA ALA A 521 -20.33 -32.05 -11.63
C ALA A 521 -21.51 -32.90 -12.13
N GLU A 522 -21.89 -33.90 -11.35
CA GLU A 522 -22.98 -34.82 -11.60
C GLU A 522 -24.00 -34.79 -10.45
N ARG A 523 -25.29 -34.81 -10.79
CA ARG A 523 -26.38 -34.88 -9.79
C ARG A 523 -26.55 -36.32 -9.34
N THR A 524 -26.45 -36.55 -8.03
CA THR A 524 -26.51 -37.89 -7.41
C THR A 524 -27.88 -38.19 -6.78
N SER A 525 -28.74 -37.18 -6.61
CA SER A 525 -30.07 -37.31 -6.01
C SER A 525 -31.23 -36.97 -6.97
N ARG A 526 -32.48 -37.03 -6.48
CA ARG A 526 -33.70 -36.73 -7.24
C ARG A 526 -34.49 -35.62 -6.52
N PRO A 527 -34.31 -34.35 -6.89
CA PRO A 527 -34.91 -33.24 -6.16
C PRO A 527 -36.44 -33.26 -6.24
N PRO A 528 -37.15 -33.03 -5.11
CA PRO A 528 -38.60 -32.94 -5.08
C PRO A 528 -39.10 -31.66 -5.75
N ARG A 529 -40.40 -31.59 -6.04
CA ARG A 529 -41.04 -30.33 -6.43
C ARG A 529 -41.48 -29.58 -5.17
N LEU A 530 -40.79 -28.50 -4.84
CA LEU A 530 -41.14 -27.64 -3.72
C LEU A 530 -42.41 -26.82 -4.01
N ARG A 531 -43.20 -26.54 -2.95
CA ARG A 531 -44.41 -25.70 -3.01
C ARG A 531 -44.14 -24.25 -2.62
N SER A 532 -43.10 -24.02 -1.82
CA SER A 532 -42.55 -22.74 -1.39
C SER A 532 -41.09 -22.65 -1.82
N PRO A 533 -40.53 -21.44 -1.95
CA PRO A 533 -39.09 -21.29 -2.18
C PRO A 533 -38.25 -22.07 -1.16
N PHE A 534 -37.07 -22.51 -1.57
CA PHE A 534 -36.14 -23.22 -0.69
C PHE A 534 -35.74 -22.36 0.51
N GLU A 535 -35.72 -23.00 1.66
CA GLU A 535 -35.24 -22.49 2.93
C GLU A 535 -34.60 -23.67 3.66
N GLY A 536 -33.35 -23.53 4.10
CA GLY A 536 -32.61 -24.67 4.64
C GLY A 536 -31.11 -24.44 4.71
N THR A 537 -30.36 -25.53 4.89
CA THR A 537 -28.89 -25.54 4.95
C THR A 537 -28.31 -25.90 3.59
N LEU A 538 -27.35 -25.10 3.13
CA LEU A 538 -26.43 -25.47 2.06
C LEU A 538 -25.13 -25.98 2.69
N GLU A 539 -24.71 -27.17 2.28
CA GLU A 539 -23.49 -27.80 2.78
C GLU A 539 -22.53 -28.11 1.63
N VAL A 540 -21.25 -27.81 1.82
CA VAL A 540 -20.17 -27.99 0.85
C VAL A 540 -19.07 -28.81 1.53
N SER A 541 -18.83 -30.02 1.04
CA SER A 541 -17.75 -30.90 1.49
C SER A 541 -16.66 -30.99 0.42
N ILE A 542 -15.41 -30.81 0.83
CA ILE A 542 -14.21 -30.86 -0.01
C ILE A 542 -13.31 -31.96 0.55
N ASP A 543 -12.89 -32.88 -0.30
CA ASP A 543 -11.94 -33.94 0.04
C ASP A 543 -10.82 -33.99 -1.00
N CYS A 544 -9.62 -33.58 -0.59
CA CYS A 544 -8.38 -33.64 -1.35
C CYS A 544 -7.38 -34.64 -0.75
N SER A 545 -7.83 -35.54 0.12
CA SER A 545 -6.95 -36.43 0.90
C SER A 545 -6.42 -37.62 0.09
N GLU A 546 -7.20 -38.15 -0.86
CA GLU A 546 -6.85 -39.33 -1.67
C GLU A 546 -7.21 -39.13 -3.16
N GLY A 547 -6.25 -38.71 -3.98
CA GLY A 547 -6.44 -38.55 -5.43
C GLY A 547 -6.93 -37.15 -5.84
N PRO A 548 -7.59 -36.99 -7.01
CA PRO A 548 -8.11 -35.69 -7.44
C PRO A 548 -9.17 -35.18 -6.45
N CYS A 549 -9.19 -33.87 -6.18
CA CYS A 549 -10.11 -33.30 -5.19
C CYS A 549 -11.57 -33.56 -5.59
N ARG A 550 -12.36 -33.96 -4.60
CA ARG A 550 -13.80 -34.17 -4.71
C ARG A 550 -14.54 -33.03 -4.01
N LEU A 551 -15.58 -32.53 -4.65
CA LEU A 551 -16.46 -31.51 -4.11
C LEU A 551 -17.91 -32.00 -4.11
N THR A 552 -18.56 -32.04 -2.95
CA THR A 552 -19.98 -32.41 -2.81
C THR A 552 -20.75 -31.23 -2.27
N VAL A 553 -21.86 -30.88 -2.92
CA VAL A 553 -22.77 -29.81 -2.50
C VAL A 553 -24.17 -30.37 -2.26
N GLN A 554 -24.72 -30.11 -1.07
CA GLN A 554 -26.01 -30.62 -0.62
C GLN A 554 -26.94 -29.47 -0.20
N ALA A 555 -28.21 -29.57 -0.56
CA ALA A 555 -29.28 -28.74 0.01
C ALA A 555 -30.13 -29.59 0.94
N ILE A 556 -30.26 -29.16 2.19
CA ILE A 556 -30.98 -29.84 3.25
C ILE A 556 -32.07 -28.88 3.75
N ASP A 557 -33.31 -29.32 3.87
CA ASP A 557 -34.39 -28.45 4.39
C ASP A 557 -34.28 -28.20 5.90
N LEU A 558 -35.17 -27.37 6.44
CA LEU A 558 -35.18 -27.03 7.88
C LEU A 558 -35.53 -28.23 8.77
N GLU A 559 -36.15 -29.27 8.24
CA GLU A 559 -36.43 -30.53 8.92
C GLU A 559 -35.22 -31.49 8.94
N GLY A 560 -34.16 -31.18 8.18
CA GLY A 560 -32.95 -31.99 8.09
C GLY A 560 -33.01 -33.04 6.97
N GLU A 561 -33.97 -32.97 6.07
CA GLU A 561 -34.11 -33.91 4.95
C GLU A 561 -33.35 -33.42 3.71
N LEU A 562 -32.68 -34.34 3.02
CA LEU A 562 -31.93 -34.04 1.80
C LEU A 562 -32.89 -33.66 0.66
N VAL A 563 -32.77 -32.43 0.16
CA VAL A 563 -33.54 -31.92 -0.97
C VAL A 563 -32.83 -32.23 -2.29
N ASP A 564 -31.53 -31.95 -2.38
CA ASP A 564 -30.75 -32.15 -3.61
C ASP A 564 -29.24 -32.30 -3.33
N GLU A 565 -28.52 -32.95 -4.24
CA GLU A 565 -27.08 -33.22 -4.13
C GLU A 565 -26.41 -33.25 -5.49
N VAL A 566 -25.23 -32.62 -5.59
CA VAL A 566 -24.34 -32.66 -6.74
C VAL A 566 -22.91 -32.93 -6.26
N GLU A 567 -22.24 -33.85 -6.92
CA GLU A 567 -20.84 -34.22 -6.67
C GLU A 567 -19.98 -33.90 -7.89
N ALA A 568 -18.80 -33.33 -7.70
CA ALA A 568 -17.76 -33.18 -8.70
C ALA A 568 -16.52 -33.99 -8.27
N GLY A 569 -16.25 -35.10 -8.97
CA GLY A 569 -15.21 -36.06 -8.60
C GLY A 569 -13.79 -35.74 -9.07
N GLU A 570 -13.62 -34.75 -9.96
CA GLU A 570 -12.32 -34.29 -10.45
C GLU A 570 -12.33 -32.76 -10.46
N VAL A 571 -11.91 -32.16 -9.35
CA VAL A 571 -11.72 -30.71 -9.20
C VAL A 571 -10.23 -30.41 -9.12
N ASP A 572 -9.81 -29.40 -9.87
CA ASP A 572 -8.45 -28.88 -9.79
C ASP A 572 -8.25 -28.18 -8.43
N PRO A 573 -7.28 -28.59 -7.59
CA PRO A 573 -7.04 -27.99 -6.29
C PRO A 573 -6.83 -26.47 -6.34
N GLU A 574 -6.21 -25.97 -7.42
CA GLU A 574 -5.97 -24.52 -7.61
C GLU A 574 -7.28 -23.71 -7.66
N LEU A 575 -8.40 -24.32 -8.09
CA LEU A 575 -9.70 -23.63 -8.12
C LEU A 575 -10.40 -23.57 -6.76
N LEU A 576 -9.86 -24.26 -5.76
CA LEU A 576 -10.38 -24.29 -4.40
C LEU A 576 -9.57 -23.37 -3.47
N ASP A 577 -8.40 -22.92 -3.91
CA ASP A 577 -7.53 -22.04 -3.13
C ASP A 577 -8.01 -20.58 -3.14
N GLY A 578 -8.01 -19.96 -1.96
CA GLY A 578 -8.35 -18.55 -1.78
C GLY A 578 -9.63 -18.29 -0.98
N GLY A 579 -10.24 -17.13 -1.23
CA GLY A 579 -11.31 -16.53 -0.44
C GLY A 579 -12.62 -17.31 -0.42
N ILE A 580 -13.36 -17.12 0.67
CA ILE A 580 -14.69 -17.69 0.90
C ILE A 580 -15.68 -16.53 1.04
N ALA A 581 -16.84 -16.60 0.38
CA ALA A 581 -17.87 -15.58 0.47
C ALA A 581 -19.27 -16.18 0.58
N LEU A 582 -20.15 -15.55 1.35
CA LEU A 582 -21.59 -15.72 1.20
C LEU A 582 -22.02 -15.10 -0.13
N VAL A 583 -22.95 -15.73 -0.83
CA VAL A 583 -23.44 -15.24 -2.12
C VAL A 583 -24.95 -15.16 -2.10
N SER A 584 -25.46 -13.97 -2.41
CA SER A 584 -26.88 -13.74 -2.61
C SER A 584 -27.12 -13.28 -4.03
N HIS A 585 -28.11 -13.88 -4.68
CA HIS A 585 -28.72 -13.35 -5.88
C HIS A 585 -30.10 -12.75 -5.54
N ARG A 586 -30.78 -12.15 -6.52
CA ARG A 586 -32.16 -11.65 -6.34
C ARG A 586 -33.09 -12.74 -5.78
N GLY A 587 -34.09 -12.31 -5.02
CA GLY A 587 -35.09 -13.19 -4.42
C GLY A 587 -36.08 -13.79 -5.43
N PRO A 588 -36.84 -14.84 -5.04
CA PRO A 588 -37.91 -15.41 -5.84
C PRO A 588 -39.00 -14.39 -6.22
N PRO A 589 -39.71 -14.56 -7.36
CA PRO A 589 -40.82 -13.68 -7.70
C PRO A 589 -41.88 -13.62 -6.60
N GLY A 590 -42.18 -12.41 -6.12
CA GLY A 590 -43.13 -12.14 -5.05
C GLY A 590 -42.51 -11.91 -3.66
N THR A 591 -41.18 -11.87 -3.54
CA THR A 591 -40.46 -11.45 -2.32
C THR A 591 -40.02 -9.98 -2.40
N ASP A 592 -39.62 -9.42 -1.26
CA ASP A 592 -39.27 -8.00 -1.11
C ASP A 592 -37.76 -7.71 -1.27
N ALA A 593 -36.91 -8.74 -1.11
CA ALA A 593 -35.46 -8.61 -1.07
C ALA A 593 -34.75 -9.92 -1.46
N GLY A 594 -33.41 -9.98 -1.30
CA GLY A 594 -32.57 -11.10 -1.69
C GLY A 594 -32.70 -12.28 -0.72
N HIS A 595 -31.58 -12.71 -0.15
CA HIS A 595 -31.53 -13.86 0.75
C HIS A 595 -30.94 -13.45 2.11
N TRP A 596 -31.37 -14.16 3.15
CA TRP A 596 -30.77 -14.11 4.47
C TRP A 596 -29.81 -15.30 4.68
N PHE A 597 -28.90 -15.15 5.63
CA PHE A 597 -27.90 -16.13 6.04
C PHE A 597 -27.77 -16.16 7.57
N ASP A 598 -27.71 -17.35 8.15
CA ASP A 598 -27.31 -17.57 9.54
C ASP A 598 -26.59 -18.93 9.68
N ASP A 599 -26.09 -19.23 10.88
CA ASP A 599 -25.41 -20.49 11.20
C ASP A 599 -24.29 -20.84 10.19
N PHE A 600 -23.46 -19.85 9.87
CA PHE A 600 -22.35 -20.03 8.93
C PHE A 600 -21.16 -20.67 9.63
N GLN A 601 -20.71 -21.82 9.12
CA GLN A 601 -19.64 -22.61 9.72
C GLN A 601 -18.59 -23.04 8.71
N LEU A 602 -17.33 -23.06 9.15
CA LEU A 602 -16.20 -23.60 8.42
C LEU A 602 -15.46 -24.60 9.29
N GLN A 603 -15.09 -25.75 8.73
CA GLN A 603 -14.35 -26.78 9.44
C GLN A 603 -13.39 -27.50 8.51
N GLY A 604 -12.28 -28.00 9.05
CA GLY A 604 -11.38 -28.93 8.39
C GLY A 604 -10.01 -28.34 8.08
N GLY A 605 -9.11 -29.20 7.63
CA GLY A 605 -7.70 -28.85 7.44
C GLY A 605 -7.43 -27.90 6.27
N LEU A 606 -8.35 -27.76 5.30
CA LEU A 606 -8.20 -26.78 4.21
C LEU A 606 -8.55 -25.35 4.65
N VAL A 607 -9.26 -25.17 5.77
CA VAL A 607 -9.66 -23.85 6.25
C VAL A 607 -8.51 -23.26 7.05
N LEU A 608 -7.86 -22.22 6.52
CA LEU A 608 -6.78 -21.55 7.22
C LEU A 608 -7.27 -20.25 7.87
N PRO A 609 -6.94 -20.02 9.14
CA PRO A 609 -7.22 -18.78 9.86
C PRO A 609 -6.17 -17.69 9.54
N TYR A 610 -6.64 -16.45 9.54
CA TYR A 610 -5.90 -15.20 9.35
C TYR A 610 -6.50 -14.11 10.25
N PRO A 611 -6.45 -14.26 11.59
CA PRO A 611 -7.07 -13.31 12.51
C PRO A 611 -6.55 -11.87 12.34
N GLU A 612 -5.31 -11.71 11.90
CA GLU A 612 -4.67 -10.41 11.62
C GLU A 612 -5.33 -9.65 10.45
N ARG A 613 -6.14 -10.31 9.61
CA ARG A 613 -6.91 -9.68 8.53
C ARG A 613 -8.24 -9.09 9.01
N ALA A 614 -8.59 -9.26 10.29
CA ALA A 614 -9.75 -8.61 10.86
C ALA A 614 -9.61 -7.08 10.78
N TRP A 615 -10.66 -6.38 10.37
CA TRP A 615 -10.57 -4.93 10.10
C TRP A 615 -11.72 -4.14 10.70
N GLY A 616 -11.40 -3.14 11.54
CA GLY A 616 -12.35 -2.30 12.28
C GLY A 616 -12.52 -2.70 13.76
N PRO A 617 -13.34 -1.96 14.54
CA PRO A 617 -14.28 -0.93 14.08
C PRO A 617 -13.64 0.42 13.78
N VAL A 618 -12.41 0.71 14.24
CA VAL A 618 -11.67 1.88 13.75
C VAL A 618 -10.93 1.48 12.47
N LEU A 619 -11.36 2.02 11.33
CA LEU A 619 -10.89 1.64 10.00
C LEU A 619 -9.61 2.37 9.58
N MET A 620 -9.46 3.61 10.02
CA MET A 620 -8.35 4.52 9.73
C MET A 620 -8.39 5.72 10.67
N THR A 621 -7.23 6.28 10.99
CA THR A 621 -7.09 7.60 11.61
C THR A 621 -6.33 8.56 10.69
N GLN A 622 -6.68 9.85 10.75
CA GLN A 622 -5.93 10.95 10.14
C GLN A 622 -5.80 12.06 11.17
N TYR A 623 -4.66 12.75 11.21
CA TYR A 623 -4.46 13.88 12.11
C TYR A 623 -3.69 15.02 11.46
N THR A 624 -3.86 16.23 12.00
CA THR A 624 -2.86 17.31 11.89
C THR A 624 -2.58 17.85 13.28
N LEU A 625 -1.35 18.31 13.49
CA LEU A 625 -0.96 19.09 14.66
C LEU A 625 -0.52 20.46 14.17
N ASP A 626 -1.30 21.48 14.51
CA ASP A 626 -1.07 22.87 14.11
C ASP A 626 -0.83 23.69 15.37
N GLU A 627 0.34 24.32 15.44
CA GLU A 627 0.87 24.92 16.67
C GLU A 627 0.84 23.94 17.87
N SER A 628 -0.19 24.03 18.71
CA SER A 628 -0.40 23.15 19.88
C SER A 628 -1.74 22.42 19.87
N VAL A 629 -2.43 22.43 18.73
CA VAL A 629 -3.77 21.86 18.56
C VAL A 629 -3.68 20.60 17.72
N LEU A 630 -3.88 19.45 18.36
CA LEU A 630 -4.06 18.18 17.67
C LEU A 630 -5.53 18.01 17.30
N LYS A 631 -5.81 17.83 16.02
CA LYS A 631 -7.12 17.36 15.53
C LYS A 631 -6.96 16.00 14.89
N LEU A 632 -7.72 15.02 15.37
CA LEU A 632 -7.65 13.63 14.92
C LEU A 632 -9.05 13.14 14.53
N THR A 633 -9.17 12.57 13.34
CA THR A 633 -10.40 11.94 12.84
C THR A 633 -10.19 10.43 12.78
N ALA A 634 -11.05 9.66 13.45
CA ALA A 634 -11.11 8.21 13.31
C ALA A 634 -12.34 7.82 12.48
N GLN A 635 -12.13 7.10 11.38
CA GLN A 635 -13.19 6.58 10.51
C GLN A 635 -13.74 5.26 11.07
N LEU A 636 -15.05 5.18 11.21
CA LEU A 636 -15.79 3.98 11.62
C LEU A 636 -16.63 3.44 10.44
N PRO A 637 -17.02 2.15 10.47
CA PRO A 637 -18.06 1.62 9.60
C PRO A 637 -19.46 2.08 10.06
N PRO A 638 -20.55 1.82 9.29
CA PRO A 638 -21.90 2.14 9.73
C PRO A 638 -22.37 1.16 10.82
N LEU A 639 -22.07 1.52 12.06
CA LEU A 639 -22.52 0.86 13.29
C LEU A 639 -24.01 1.17 13.57
N GLY A 640 -24.66 0.29 14.33
CA GLY A 640 -26.06 0.42 14.74
C GLY A 640 -26.24 1.27 15.99
N GLU A 641 -27.48 1.65 16.32
CA GLU A 641 -27.77 2.50 17.49
C GLU A 641 -27.40 1.84 18.84
N ALA A 642 -27.34 0.51 18.88
CA ALA A 642 -26.98 -0.26 20.08
C ALA A 642 -25.47 -0.59 20.17
N ASP A 643 -24.68 -0.26 19.14
CA ASP A 643 -23.22 -0.29 19.25
C ASP A 643 -22.71 0.89 20.09
N GLU A 644 -21.47 0.83 20.56
CA GLU A 644 -20.84 1.96 21.24
C GLU A 644 -20.78 3.17 20.31
N GLN A 645 -21.25 4.32 20.80
CA GLN A 645 -21.38 5.56 20.02
C GLN A 645 -20.32 6.60 20.41
N VAL A 646 -19.59 6.38 21.51
CA VAL A 646 -18.56 7.30 22.01
C VAL A 646 -17.19 6.65 21.94
N GLY A 647 -16.28 7.29 21.23
CA GLY A 647 -14.88 6.93 21.19
C GLY A 647 -14.06 7.73 22.19
N ILE A 648 -12.97 7.13 22.66
CA ILE A 648 -12.02 7.73 23.59
C ILE A 648 -10.64 7.78 22.92
N LEU A 649 -10.03 8.95 22.87
CA LEU A 649 -8.64 9.15 22.47
C LEU A 649 -7.77 9.20 23.73
N GLU A 650 -6.78 8.32 23.79
CA GLU A 650 -5.78 8.28 24.84
C GLU A 650 -4.40 8.61 24.25
N LEU A 651 -3.64 9.45 24.95
CA LEU A 651 -2.24 9.75 24.64
C LEU A 651 -1.36 9.18 25.74
N VAL A 652 -0.15 8.72 25.38
CA VAL A 652 0.86 8.35 26.37
C VAL A 652 1.43 9.61 27.01
N ASP A 653 1.41 9.68 28.33
CA ASP A 653 2.08 10.73 29.08
C ASP A 653 3.61 10.50 28.99
N PRO A 654 4.39 11.47 28.49
CA PRO A 654 5.82 11.28 28.24
C PRO A 654 6.66 11.23 29.52
N GLU A 655 6.16 11.72 30.66
CA GLU A 655 6.88 11.67 31.94
C GLU A 655 6.70 10.32 32.66
N THR A 656 5.51 9.73 32.52
CA THR A 656 5.11 8.52 33.27
C THR A 656 5.09 7.25 32.41
N GLY A 657 4.94 7.38 31.08
CA GLY A 657 4.73 6.28 30.15
C GLY A 657 3.32 5.67 30.23
N GLU A 658 2.40 6.28 30.97
CA GLU A 658 1.03 5.76 31.16
C GLU A 658 0.05 6.35 30.13
N TRP A 659 -0.94 5.54 29.71
CA TRP A 659 -2.03 5.98 28.86
C TRP A 659 -3.00 6.90 29.62
N THR A 660 -3.25 8.10 29.08
CA THR A 660 -4.16 9.09 29.66
C THR A 660 -5.27 9.47 28.69
N GLU A 661 -6.53 9.41 29.15
CA GLU A 661 -7.68 9.91 28.40
C GLU A 661 -7.53 11.41 28.12
N SER A 662 -7.41 11.75 26.84
CA SER A 662 -7.13 13.11 26.38
C SER A 662 -8.34 13.77 25.73
N ALA A 663 -9.18 13.00 25.03
CA ALA A 663 -10.43 13.50 24.47
C ALA A 663 -11.47 12.39 24.30
N THR A 664 -12.74 12.77 24.22
CA THR A 664 -13.84 11.90 23.82
C THR A 664 -14.61 12.51 22.65
N ALA A 665 -15.20 11.67 21.81
CA ALA A 665 -15.99 12.12 20.67
C ALA A 665 -17.20 11.19 20.46
N SER A 666 -18.32 11.76 20.04
CA SER A 666 -19.49 10.98 19.59
C SER A 666 -19.42 10.75 18.08
N MET A 667 -19.83 9.56 17.63
CA MET A 667 -19.85 9.21 16.22
C MET A 667 -20.81 10.11 15.44
N ASP A 668 -20.33 10.66 14.32
CA ASP A 668 -21.19 11.36 13.35
C ASP A 668 -22.12 10.37 12.62
N PRO A 669 -23.44 10.60 12.61
CA PRO A 669 -24.42 9.66 12.07
C PRO A 669 -24.50 9.64 10.54
N ASP A 670 -23.77 10.47 9.82
CA ASP A 670 -23.68 10.41 8.37
C ASP A 670 -22.28 9.92 7.98
N ALA A 671 -21.25 10.64 8.44
CA ALA A 671 -19.85 10.43 8.07
C ALA A 671 -19.21 9.21 8.75
N ARG A 672 -19.81 8.70 9.83
CA ARG A 672 -19.26 7.62 10.66
C ARG A 672 -17.88 7.96 11.20
N THR A 673 -17.67 9.20 11.61
CA THR A 673 -16.38 9.67 12.13
C THR A 673 -16.45 10.02 13.60
N LEU A 674 -15.39 9.72 14.33
CA LEU A 674 -15.07 10.32 15.63
C LEU A 674 -14.08 11.44 15.38
N ARG A 675 -14.36 12.64 15.90
CA ARG A 675 -13.53 13.83 15.66
C ARG A 675 -13.06 14.37 17.00
N PHE A 676 -11.77 14.20 17.27
CA PHE A 676 -11.12 14.59 18.50
C PHE A 676 -10.37 15.92 18.32
N ARG A 677 -10.30 16.68 19.40
CA ARG A 677 -9.49 17.90 19.51
C ARG A 677 -8.78 17.87 20.86
N VAL A 678 -7.47 18.02 20.85
CA VAL A 678 -6.62 18.10 22.04
C VAL A 678 -5.79 19.38 21.94
N GLU A 679 -5.80 20.17 23.01
CA GLU A 679 -5.07 21.44 23.12
C GLU A 679 -3.78 21.22 23.92
N GLY A 680 -2.76 22.02 23.66
CA GLY A 680 -1.51 21.99 24.42
C GLY A 680 -0.61 20.79 24.10
N CYS A 681 -0.76 20.18 22.92
CA CYS A 681 0.17 19.19 22.41
C CYS A 681 1.48 19.89 22.02
N ASP A 682 2.62 19.35 22.44
CA ASP A 682 3.94 19.89 22.06
C ASP A 682 4.35 19.32 20.69
N PRO A 683 4.46 20.14 19.63
CA PRO A 683 4.86 19.66 18.31
C PRO A 683 6.30 19.15 18.26
N ALA A 684 7.15 19.47 19.24
CA ALA A 684 8.51 18.94 19.31
C ALA A 684 8.60 17.53 19.91
N MET A 685 7.50 16.99 20.44
CA MET A 685 7.49 15.67 21.10
C MET A 685 6.69 14.64 20.31
N GLU A 686 7.34 13.51 20.05
CA GLU A 686 6.64 12.33 19.56
C GLU A 686 5.75 11.74 20.68
N THR A 687 4.48 11.48 20.36
CA THR A 687 3.49 11.00 21.34
C THR A 687 2.68 9.84 20.76
N ARG A 688 2.73 8.67 21.41
CA ARG A 688 1.86 7.54 21.05
C ARG A 688 0.40 7.84 21.40
N TYR A 689 -0.53 7.43 20.53
CA TYR A 689 -1.96 7.54 20.79
C TYR A 689 -2.69 6.21 20.57
N ARG A 690 -3.87 6.06 21.17
CA ARG A 690 -4.82 5.01 20.79
C ARG A 690 -6.26 5.49 20.87
N VAL A 691 -7.09 4.98 19.96
CA VAL A 691 -8.53 5.21 19.92
C VAL A 691 -9.25 3.96 20.41
N ARG A 692 -10.02 4.09 21.50
CA ARG A 692 -10.86 3.01 22.04
C ARG A 692 -12.33 3.23 21.67
N LEU A 693 -13.02 2.15 21.35
CA LEU A 693 -14.46 2.12 21.11
C LEU A 693 -15.07 0.90 21.82
N GLY A 694 -15.66 1.14 22.99
CA GLY A 694 -16.20 0.08 23.84
C GLY A 694 -15.13 -0.91 24.27
N ASP A 695 -15.42 -2.21 24.14
CA ASP A 695 -14.51 -3.31 24.47
C ASP A 695 -13.70 -3.83 23.25
N ALA A 696 -13.75 -3.14 22.11
CA ALA A 696 -12.97 -3.51 20.94
C ALA A 696 -11.47 -3.24 21.15
N GLU A 697 -10.61 -4.00 20.47
CA GLU A 697 -9.16 -3.76 20.47
C GLU A 697 -8.85 -2.31 20.05
N PRO A 698 -8.00 -1.58 20.80
CA PRO A 698 -7.66 -0.20 20.48
C PRO A 698 -6.94 -0.07 19.15
N HIS A 699 -7.23 1.00 18.41
CA HIS A 699 -6.44 1.37 17.24
C HIS A 699 -5.32 2.31 17.66
N GLU A 700 -4.06 1.89 17.49
CA GLU A 700 -2.88 2.66 17.93
C GLU A 700 -2.16 3.35 16.77
N GLY A 701 -1.53 4.49 17.07
CA GLY A 701 -0.66 5.21 16.15
C GLY A 701 0.28 6.16 16.89
N VAL A 702 0.93 7.05 16.15
CA VAL A 702 1.93 8.00 16.67
C VAL A 702 1.63 9.40 16.16
N ILE A 703 1.69 10.39 17.04
CA ILE A 703 1.80 11.79 16.67
C ILE A 703 3.29 12.09 16.59
N ARG A 704 3.81 12.33 15.38
CA ARG A 704 5.25 12.56 15.15
C ARG A 704 5.69 13.88 15.76
N ALA A 705 6.97 13.96 16.12
CA ALA A 705 7.62 15.24 16.34
C ALA A 705 7.78 15.97 15.00
N SER A 706 7.61 17.30 15.02
CA SER A 706 7.84 18.18 13.89
C SER A 706 9.31 18.14 13.47
N PRO A 707 9.63 18.02 12.17
CA PRO A 707 11.00 18.09 11.71
C PRO A 707 11.57 19.51 11.85
N ASN A 708 12.90 19.63 11.94
CA ASN A 708 13.58 20.90 12.20
C ASN A 708 14.50 21.38 11.07
N ASP A 709 15.07 20.51 10.23
CA ASP A 709 16.10 20.91 9.25
C ASP A 709 15.60 20.78 7.81
N GLU A 710 15.02 19.61 7.49
CA GLU A 710 14.38 19.29 6.22
C GLU A 710 12.94 18.82 6.49
N LEU A 711 12.00 19.24 5.66
CA LEU A 711 10.65 18.66 5.62
C LEU A 711 10.50 17.82 4.35
N ILE A 712 10.05 16.58 4.50
CA ILE A 712 9.69 15.66 3.42
C ILE A 712 8.15 15.52 3.33
N LEU A 713 7.57 15.92 2.21
CA LEU A 713 6.14 15.77 1.92
C LEU A 713 5.93 14.65 0.87
N GLY A 714 5.13 13.65 1.23
CA GLY A 714 4.66 12.63 0.30
C GLY A 714 3.31 13.02 -0.30
N ALA A 715 3.25 13.20 -1.62
CA ALA A 715 2.06 13.70 -2.30
C ALA A 715 1.47 12.66 -3.27
N MET A 716 0.14 12.53 -3.29
CA MET A 716 -0.63 11.54 -4.06
C MET A 716 -1.99 12.11 -4.50
N ASN A 717 -2.57 11.55 -5.56
CA ASN A 717 -3.93 11.86 -6.04
C ASN A 717 -4.51 10.71 -6.89
N CYS A 718 -5.79 10.81 -7.24
CA CYS A 718 -6.50 10.00 -8.25
C CYS A 718 -6.36 8.48 -8.07
N GLN A 719 -7.23 7.91 -7.25
CA GLN A 719 -7.16 6.50 -6.84
C GLN A 719 -8.14 5.58 -7.58
N LYS A 720 -8.01 5.51 -8.90
CA LYS A 720 -8.80 4.53 -9.66
C LYS A 720 -8.30 3.10 -9.40
N VAL A 721 -9.19 2.15 -9.14
CA VAL A 721 -8.78 0.76 -8.88
C VAL A 721 -8.97 -0.18 -10.08
N PHE A 722 -9.71 0.24 -11.11
CA PHE A 722 -10.08 -0.58 -12.26
C PHE A 722 -10.27 0.27 -13.54
N THR A 723 -9.76 -0.17 -14.70
CA THR A 723 -9.99 0.53 -15.99
C THR A 723 -10.31 -0.34 -17.20
N GLY A 724 -10.91 -1.52 -16.99
CA GLY A 724 -11.27 -2.48 -18.04
C GLY A 724 -10.51 -3.80 -17.92
N ASP A 725 -10.87 -4.78 -18.75
CA ASP A 725 -10.26 -6.13 -18.79
C ASP A 725 -10.11 -6.82 -17.42
N LEU A 726 -11.19 -6.76 -16.63
CA LEU A 726 -11.46 -7.39 -15.35
C LEU A 726 -10.91 -8.81 -15.27
N GLN A 727 -9.91 -8.89 -14.42
CA GLN A 727 -9.38 -10.08 -13.80
C GLN A 727 -9.36 -9.77 -12.30
N TRP A 728 -9.76 -10.73 -11.47
CA TRP A 728 -9.80 -10.53 -10.02
C TRP A 728 -8.43 -10.76 -9.38
N ASN A 729 -7.41 -10.15 -9.98
CA ASN A 729 -6.00 -10.17 -9.58
C ASN A 729 -5.32 -8.84 -9.96
N HIS A 730 -4.01 -8.74 -9.70
CA HIS A 730 -3.25 -7.49 -9.89
C HIS A 730 -3.16 -7.02 -11.35
N ASP A 731 -3.44 -7.87 -12.33
CA ASP A 731 -3.48 -7.47 -13.75
C ASP A 731 -4.74 -6.67 -14.10
N GLY A 732 -5.83 -6.84 -13.33
CA GLY A 732 -7.12 -6.19 -13.59
C GLY A 732 -7.53 -5.16 -12.52
N ILE A 733 -7.21 -5.42 -11.25
CA ILE A 733 -7.57 -4.59 -10.10
C ILE A 733 -6.30 -4.15 -9.37
N TRP A 734 -6.14 -2.84 -9.15
CA TRP A 734 -4.90 -2.26 -8.62
C TRP A 734 -4.97 -1.84 -7.15
N MET A 735 -6.15 -1.96 -6.53
CA MET A 735 -6.28 -1.97 -5.08
C MET A 735 -5.49 -3.17 -4.53
N PRO A 736 -4.70 -3.03 -3.45
CA PRO A 736 -4.67 -1.94 -2.47
C PRO A 736 -3.53 -0.92 -2.70
N HIS A 737 -3.06 -0.77 -3.93
CA HIS A 737 -1.93 0.12 -4.26
C HIS A 737 -0.64 -0.15 -3.47
N ARG A 738 -0.41 -1.43 -3.16
CA ARG A 738 0.70 -1.91 -2.32
C ARG A 738 2.05 -1.31 -2.70
N GLU A 739 2.42 -1.35 -3.97
CA GLU A 739 3.70 -0.82 -4.49
C GLU A 739 3.89 0.66 -4.14
N THR A 740 2.84 1.48 -4.35
CA THR A 740 2.86 2.92 -4.02
C THR A 740 2.99 3.13 -2.51
N VAL A 741 2.22 2.39 -1.71
CA VAL A 741 2.23 2.51 -0.25
C VAL A 741 3.59 2.14 0.34
N GLU A 742 4.18 1.04 -0.12
CA GLU A 742 5.51 0.58 0.30
C GLU A 742 6.60 1.57 -0.12
N SER A 743 6.51 2.13 -1.33
CA SER A 743 7.49 3.08 -1.86
C SER A 743 7.41 4.45 -1.16
N VAL A 744 6.21 4.95 -0.89
CA VAL A 744 6.03 6.17 -0.07
C VAL A 744 6.53 5.94 1.35
N ARG A 745 6.23 4.79 1.96
CA ARG A 745 6.76 4.43 3.28
C ARG A 745 8.30 4.42 3.30
N TRP A 746 8.94 3.95 2.24
CA TRP A 746 10.40 3.91 2.13
C TRP A 746 11.04 5.30 2.17
N HIS A 747 10.39 6.30 1.56
CA HIS A 747 10.86 7.69 1.61
C HIS A 747 10.69 8.35 2.99
N ASP A 748 9.92 7.70 3.88
CA ASP A 748 9.57 8.16 5.23
C ASP A 748 9.17 9.64 5.31
N PRO A 749 8.13 10.07 4.57
CA PRO A 749 7.74 11.47 4.59
C PRO A 749 7.27 11.90 5.99
N ASP A 750 7.60 13.14 6.34
CA ASP A 750 7.15 13.79 7.58
C ASP A 750 5.67 14.12 7.56
N MET A 751 5.08 14.24 6.37
CA MET A 751 3.68 14.60 6.15
C MET A 751 3.16 14.01 4.83
N LEU A 752 1.85 13.75 4.76
CA LEU A 752 1.16 13.27 3.57
C LEU A 752 0.20 14.32 3.01
N PHE A 753 0.10 14.40 1.69
CA PHE A 753 -0.91 15.19 0.99
C PHE A 753 -1.65 14.35 -0.06
N PHE A 754 -2.97 14.25 0.10
CA PHE A 754 -3.88 13.67 -0.88
C PHE A 754 -4.67 14.79 -1.55
N ALA A 755 -4.30 15.11 -2.80
CA ALA A 755 -4.75 16.32 -3.47
C ALA A 755 -6.17 16.27 -4.05
N GLY A 756 -6.82 15.10 -4.07
CA GLY A 756 -8.15 14.94 -4.67
C GLY A 756 -8.34 13.58 -5.30
N ASP A 757 -9.59 13.27 -5.68
CA ASP A 757 -10.00 12.03 -6.32
C ASP A 757 -9.59 10.79 -5.51
N GLN A 758 -9.80 10.85 -4.19
CA GLN A 758 -9.57 9.69 -3.34
C GLN A 758 -10.53 8.55 -3.70
N ILE A 759 -11.69 8.87 -4.28
CA ILE A 759 -12.62 7.90 -4.86
C ILE A 759 -13.15 8.37 -6.21
N TYR A 760 -13.50 7.41 -7.06
CA TYR A 760 -14.31 7.64 -8.26
C TYR A 760 -15.74 7.15 -8.05
N GLU A 761 -16.73 7.96 -8.43
CA GLU A 761 -18.13 7.63 -8.25
C GLU A 761 -18.54 6.42 -9.10
N GLY A 762 -17.99 6.29 -10.31
CA GLY A 762 -17.98 5.04 -11.05
C GLY A 762 -16.62 4.38 -10.95
N ASP A 763 -16.57 3.15 -10.45
CA ASP A 763 -15.34 2.37 -10.30
C ASP A 763 -15.71 0.87 -10.36
N LEU A 764 -15.12 -0.03 -9.55
CA LEU A 764 -15.57 -1.43 -9.46
C LEU A 764 -17.10 -1.59 -9.43
N THR A 765 -17.79 -0.66 -8.79
CA THR A 765 -19.25 -0.64 -8.70
C THR A 765 -19.84 0.64 -9.27
N PRO A 766 -20.95 0.59 -10.02
CA PRO A 766 -21.64 1.80 -10.45
C PRO A 766 -22.27 2.56 -9.28
N VAL A 767 -22.44 3.87 -9.44
CA VAL A 767 -23.08 4.79 -8.48
C VAL A 767 -24.45 4.28 -8.03
N ASP A 768 -24.72 4.39 -6.71
CA ASP A 768 -26.05 4.21 -6.14
C ASP A 768 -26.58 5.50 -5.54
N ASN A 769 -27.36 6.25 -6.31
CA ASN A 769 -27.95 7.53 -5.90
C ASN A 769 -29.49 7.50 -5.86
N ARG A 770 -30.07 6.34 -5.57
CA ARG A 770 -31.53 6.18 -5.48
C ARG A 770 -32.16 7.02 -4.35
N SER A 771 -31.39 7.29 -3.30
CA SER A 771 -31.69 8.27 -2.24
C SER A 771 -30.38 8.84 -1.70
N THR A 772 -30.45 9.91 -0.90
CA THR A 772 -29.29 10.50 -0.22
C THR A 772 -28.58 9.46 0.66
N ASP A 773 -29.32 8.70 1.48
CA ASP A 773 -28.74 7.66 2.35
C ASP A 773 -28.00 6.56 1.56
N HIS A 774 -28.54 6.13 0.41
CA HIS A 774 -27.87 5.16 -0.45
C HIS A 774 -26.59 5.75 -1.05
N ALA A 775 -26.62 7.02 -1.47
CA ALA A 775 -25.44 7.70 -1.98
C ALA A 775 -24.37 7.83 -0.89
N MET A 776 -24.75 8.17 0.34
CA MET A 776 -23.83 8.26 1.48
C MET A 776 -23.17 6.91 1.78
N LEU A 777 -23.94 5.82 1.85
CA LEU A 777 -23.38 4.47 2.07
C LEU A 777 -22.51 3.99 0.89
N ASP A 778 -22.89 4.32 -0.35
CA ASP A 778 -22.14 4.00 -1.56
C ASP A 778 -20.80 4.77 -1.60
N TYR A 779 -20.79 6.03 -1.15
CA TYR A 779 -19.57 6.81 -0.96
C TYR A 779 -18.69 6.18 0.11
N LEU A 780 -19.25 5.88 1.29
CA LEU A 780 -18.50 5.27 2.39
C LEU A 780 -17.86 3.93 1.97
N TYR A 781 -18.57 3.09 1.20
CA TYR A 781 -18.01 1.85 0.66
C TYR A 781 -16.77 2.09 -0.24
N LYS A 782 -16.75 3.17 -1.02
CA LYS A 782 -15.60 3.55 -1.85
C LYS A 782 -14.49 4.16 -1.00
N TRP A 783 -14.84 5.06 -0.08
CA TRP A 783 -13.92 5.67 0.87
C TRP A 783 -13.22 4.61 1.74
N TYR A 784 -13.90 3.53 2.09
CA TYR A 784 -13.28 2.43 2.85
C TYR A 784 -12.20 1.69 2.06
N ARG A 785 -12.21 1.70 0.71
CA ARG A 785 -11.07 1.19 -0.06
C ARG A 785 -9.86 2.10 0.03
N PHE A 786 -10.07 3.42 0.10
CA PHE A 786 -9.02 4.39 0.43
C PHE A 786 -8.47 4.09 1.83
N CYS A 787 -9.33 3.99 2.85
CA CYS A 787 -8.92 3.66 4.22
C CYS A 787 -8.10 2.37 4.29
N TRP A 788 -8.51 1.33 3.56
CA TRP A 788 -7.84 0.03 3.59
C TRP A 788 -6.51 0.00 2.84
N SER A 789 -6.29 0.95 1.94
CA SER A 789 -5.04 1.08 1.18
C SER A 789 -4.04 1.96 1.94
N PHE A 790 -4.48 3.08 2.52
CA PHE A 790 -3.59 4.12 3.05
C PHE A 790 -3.61 4.27 4.57
N GLY A 791 -4.52 3.62 5.31
CA GLY A 791 -4.67 3.84 6.75
C GLY A 791 -3.42 3.50 7.57
N GLU A 792 -2.56 2.62 7.07
CA GLU A 792 -1.27 2.29 7.68
C GLU A 792 -0.21 3.40 7.52
N LEU A 793 -0.36 4.30 6.54
CA LEU A 793 0.50 5.48 6.37
C LEU A 793 0.00 6.69 7.17
N THR A 794 -1.32 6.83 7.33
CA THR A 794 -1.92 8.02 7.96
C THR A 794 -1.97 7.93 9.49
N LYS A 795 -1.75 6.75 10.06
CA LYS A 795 -1.82 6.56 11.52
C LYS A 795 -0.64 7.17 12.28
N ASP A 796 0.48 7.44 11.61
CA ASP A 796 1.70 7.99 12.23
C ASP A 796 2.17 9.32 11.61
N ARG A 797 1.64 9.74 10.46
CA ARG A 797 2.04 10.98 9.79
C ARG A 797 0.89 11.99 9.74
N PRO A 798 1.14 13.29 10.00
CA PRO A 798 0.17 14.33 9.69
C PRO A 798 -0.26 14.21 8.24
N THR A 799 -1.55 14.33 8.00
CA THR A 799 -2.15 14.10 6.68
C THR A 799 -3.03 15.29 6.33
N VAL A 800 -2.88 15.82 5.12
CA VAL A 800 -3.86 16.70 4.49
C VAL A 800 -4.55 15.94 3.39
N THR A 801 -5.87 15.79 3.52
CA THR A 801 -6.73 15.21 2.50
C THR A 801 -7.78 16.25 2.12
N ILE A 802 -7.91 16.56 0.83
CA ILE A 802 -8.92 17.51 0.33
C ILE A 802 -9.75 16.86 -0.79
N PRO A 803 -11.07 17.12 -0.83
CA PRO A 803 -11.97 16.55 -1.83
C PRO A 803 -11.87 17.26 -3.17
N ASP A 804 -12.05 16.51 -4.25
CA ASP A 804 -12.21 16.99 -5.63
C ASP A 804 -13.59 16.60 -6.20
N ASP A 805 -13.81 16.76 -7.49
CA ASP A 805 -15.08 16.52 -8.17
C ASP A 805 -15.60 15.09 -8.00
N HIS A 806 -14.78 14.07 -8.23
CA HIS A 806 -15.22 12.69 -8.15
C HIS A 806 -15.61 12.28 -6.72
N ASP A 807 -14.99 12.86 -5.70
CA ASP A 807 -15.32 12.65 -4.29
C ASP A 807 -16.74 13.10 -3.95
N VAL A 808 -17.19 14.20 -4.57
CA VAL A 808 -18.55 14.75 -4.42
C VAL A 808 -19.51 14.29 -5.53
N TYR A 809 -19.14 13.25 -6.27
CA TYR A 809 -19.90 12.65 -7.37
C TYR A 809 -20.19 13.67 -8.48
N HIS A 810 -19.16 14.35 -8.94
CA HIS A 810 -19.12 15.16 -10.15
C HIS A 810 -18.08 14.57 -11.12
N GLY A 811 -18.28 14.75 -12.43
CA GLY A 811 -17.21 14.46 -13.41
C GLY A 811 -16.25 15.65 -13.60
N ASN A 812 -16.77 16.86 -13.36
CA ASN A 812 -16.11 18.16 -13.27
C ASN A 812 -16.96 18.97 -12.27
N ILE A 813 -16.34 19.70 -11.35
CA ILE A 813 -17.07 20.54 -10.39
C ILE A 813 -16.81 22.04 -10.62
N TRP A 814 -17.91 22.78 -10.71
CA TRP A 814 -17.93 24.23 -10.78
C TRP A 814 -18.63 24.75 -9.53
N GLY A 815 -18.00 24.69 -8.35
CA GLY A 815 -18.70 24.83 -7.07
C GLY A 815 -19.53 26.10 -6.94
N ALA A 816 -19.20 27.17 -7.68
CA ALA A 816 -20.00 28.39 -7.87
C ALA A 816 -20.55 28.97 -6.55
N GLY A 817 -19.75 28.87 -5.49
CA GLY A 817 -20.08 29.37 -4.15
C GLY A 817 -21.07 28.48 -3.37
N GLY A 818 -21.16 27.19 -3.70
CA GLY A 818 -22.08 26.24 -3.04
C GLY A 818 -23.49 26.22 -3.62
N LYS A 819 -23.71 26.76 -4.82
CA LYS A 819 -25.02 26.81 -5.47
C LYS A 819 -25.54 25.40 -5.79
N ARG A 820 -26.85 25.30 -6.02
CA ARG A 820 -27.47 24.06 -6.50
C ARG A 820 -27.35 23.96 -8.00
N ALA A 821 -26.81 22.84 -8.50
CA ALA A 821 -26.90 22.52 -9.91
C ALA A 821 -28.38 22.37 -10.34
N VAL A 822 -28.80 23.22 -11.28
CA VAL A 822 -30.22 23.36 -11.65
C VAL A 822 -30.67 22.37 -12.72
N LYS A 823 -29.74 21.85 -13.54
CA LYS A 823 -30.04 20.84 -14.55
C LYS A 823 -29.99 19.45 -13.94
N THR A 824 -30.93 18.58 -14.33
CA THR A 824 -30.97 17.17 -13.95
C THR A 824 -30.89 16.29 -15.20
N GLY A 825 -29.97 15.29 -15.19
CA GLY A 825 -29.80 14.30 -16.26
C GLY A 825 -28.70 14.63 -17.28
N ASP A 826 -28.01 13.57 -17.73
CA ASP A 826 -26.77 13.55 -18.54
C ASP A 826 -25.51 14.14 -17.87
N ILE A 827 -24.34 13.96 -18.52
CA ILE A 827 -23.03 14.37 -17.99
C ILE A 827 -22.87 15.90 -17.93
N THR A 828 -23.64 16.67 -18.71
CA THR A 828 -23.59 18.15 -18.76
C THR A 828 -24.45 18.81 -17.68
N ALA A 829 -25.15 18.03 -16.85
CA ALA A 829 -25.87 18.57 -15.71
C ALA A 829 -24.95 19.37 -14.77
N GLN A 830 -23.71 18.90 -14.61
CA GLN A 830 -22.69 19.58 -13.81
C GLN A 830 -22.34 20.97 -14.36
N ASP A 831 -22.36 21.17 -15.69
CA ASP A 831 -22.06 22.45 -16.35
C ASP A 831 -23.02 23.59 -15.96
N SER A 832 -24.13 23.30 -15.28
CA SER A 832 -25.03 24.33 -14.76
C SER A 832 -24.50 25.10 -13.55
N GLY A 833 -23.29 24.78 -13.07
CA GLY A 833 -22.70 25.40 -11.89
C GLY A 833 -23.26 24.81 -10.59
N GLY A 834 -22.48 24.87 -9.52
CA GLY A 834 -22.85 24.35 -8.21
C GLY A 834 -22.66 22.84 -8.02
N TYR A 835 -23.24 22.34 -6.93
CA TYR A 835 -23.23 20.94 -6.53
C TYR A 835 -24.49 20.19 -6.99
N ARG A 836 -24.31 18.99 -7.53
CA ARG A 836 -25.35 18.05 -7.97
C ARG A 836 -25.96 17.30 -6.78
N MET A 837 -25.10 16.95 -5.82
CA MET A 837 -25.50 16.21 -4.63
C MET A 837 -26.07 17.17 -3.56
N PRO A 838 -27.00 16.70 -2.70
CA PRO A 838 -27.51 17.50 -1.59
C PRO A 838 -26.40 17.92 -0.61
N PRO A 839 -26.55 19.07 0.08
CA PRO A 839 -25.53 19.58 1.00
C PRO A 839 -25.21 18.60 2.14
N GLU A 840 -26.14 17.76 2.56
CA GLU A 840 -25.91 16.71 3.56
C GLU A 840 -24.84 15.71 3.10
N PHE A 841 -24.88 15.30 1.82
CA PHE A 841 -23.88 14.41 1.23
C PHE A 841 -22.52 15.11 1.08
N VAL A 842 -22.50 16.35 0.59
CA VAL A 842 -21.25 17.12 0.42
C VAL A 842 -20.58 17.36 1.78
N ASN A 843 -21.37 17.71 2.81
CA ASN A 843 -20.87 17.90 4.17
C ASN A 843 -20.37 16.60 4.80
N MET A 844 -20.98 15.45 4.47
CA MET A 844 -20.46 14.15 4.89
C MET A 844 -19.08 13.89 4.28
N VAL A 845 -18.90 14.14 2.98
CA VAL A 845 -17.60 14.02 2.28
C VAL A 845 -16.55 14.91 2.96
N HIS A 846 -16.87 16.19 3.18
CA HIS A 846 -15.99 17.12 3.89
C HIS A 846 -15.62 16.57 5.29
N ARG A 847 -16.58 16.05 6.07
CA ARG A 847 -16.26 15.47 7.39
C ARG A 847 -15.33 14.26 7.31
N THR A 848 -15.50 13.39 6.32
CA THR A 848 -14.62 12.21 6.16
C THR A 848 -13.19 12.59 5.75
N GLN A 849 -13.04 13.64 4.93
CA GLN A 849 -11.76 13.98 4.33
C GLN A 849 -11.02 15.13 5.02
N THR A 850 -11.71 16.12 5.59
CA THR A 850 -11.07 17.38 6.03
C THR A 850 -11.24 17.70 7.51
N SER A 851 -12.00 16.92 8.28
CA SER A 851 -12.33 17.32 9.67
C SER A 851 -11.16 17.26 10.66
N HIS A 852 -10.07 16.60 10.30
CA HIS A 852 -8.81 16.61 11.04
C HIS A 852 -7.94 17.84 10.72
N LEU A 853 -8.22 18.58 9.65
CA LEU A 853 -7.49 19.80 9.32
C LEU A 853 -7.68 20.89 10.39
N PRO A 854 -6.80 21.91 10.43
CA PRO A 854 -7.01 23.11 11.22
C PRO A 854 -8.36 23.75 10.95
N ASP A 855 -8.84 24.58 11.89
CA ASP A 855 -10.14 25.22 11.72
C ASP A 855 -10.13 26.13 10.47
N PRO A 856 -11.23 26.20 9.69
CA PRO A 856 -11.24 26.99 8.47
C PRO A 856 -10.92 28.46 8.75
N ALA A 857 -10.13 29.08 7.87
CA ALA A 857 -9.76 30.49 8.00
C ALA A 857 -10.99 31.42 8.02
N ASP A 858 -12.04 31.03 7.29
CA ASP A 858 -13.38 31.59 7.43
C ASP A 858 -14.40 30.43 7.50
N PRO A 859 -14.99 30.15 8.68
CA PRO A 859 -15.88 29.01 8.88
C PRO A 859 -17.32 29.24 8.40
N ALA A 860 -17.66 30.40 7.84
CA ALA A 860 -19.00 30.63 7.34
C ALA A 860 -19.34 29.63 6.21
N PRO A 861 -20.51 28.98 6.24
CA PRO A 861 -20.87 28.05 5.18
C PRO A 861 -21.03 28.78 3.85
N ALA A 862 -20.77 28.06 2.77
CA ALA A 862 -21.16 28.48 1.43
C ALA A 862 -22.69 28.43 1.26
N GLU A 863 -23.20 28.70 0.05
CA GLU A 863 -24.62 28.53 -0.21
C GLU A 863 -25.08 27.08 0.09
N GLN A 864 -26.39 26.91 0.33
CA GLN A 864 -27.00 25.63 0.74
C GLN A 864 -26.50 25.04 2.08
N ASP A 865 -25.81 25.82 2.91
CA ASP A 865 -25.22 25.34 4.18
C ASP A 865 -24.10 24.31 3.96
N ILE A 866 -23.39 24.43 2.84
CA ILE A 866 -22.20 23.60 2.55
C ILE A 866 -21.01 24.13 3.36
N SER A 867 -20.39 23.24 4.12
CA SER A 867 -19.21 23.51 4.95
C SER A 867 -17.99 23.87 4.10
N VAL A 868 -17.09 24.65 4.69
CA VAL A 868 -15.84 25.14 4.07
C VAL A 868 -14.65 24.55 4.83
N TYR A 869 -13.53 24.31 4.14
CA TYR A 869 -12.34 23.70 4.75
C TYR A 869 -11.00 24.41 4.43
N PHE A 870 -10.99 25.49 3.62
CA PHE A 870 -9.73 26.18 3.34
C PHE A 870 -9.15 26.78 4.63
N THR A 871 -7.85 26.57 4.84
CA THR A 871 -7.16 26.93 6.08
C THR A 871 -5.64 26.97 5.89
N SER A 872 -4.91 27.36 6.92
CA SER A 872 -3.45 27.19 7.00
C SER A 872 -3.07 26.06 7.94
N LEU A 873 -1.94 25.41 7.68
CA LEU A 873 -1.29 24.47 8.59
C LEU A 873 0.18 24.83 8.70
N ASP A 874 0.68 25.02 9.92
CA ASP A 874 2.08 25.27 10.19
C ASP A 874 2.74 24.00 10.74
N TRP A 875 3.64 23.40 9.95
CA TRP A 875 4.28 22.12 10.27
C TRP A 875 5.71 22.06 9.75
N GLY A 876 6.67 21.62 10.59
CA GLY A 876 8.06 21.44 10.16
C GLY A 876 8.75 22.71 9.66
N GLY A 877 8.39 23.88 10.19
CA GLY A 877 8.90 25.17 9.70
C GLY A 877 8.36 25.60 8.32
N VAL A 878 7.39 24.87 7.76
CA VAL A 878 6.67 25.24 6.54
C VAL A 878 5.24 25.62 6.89
N SER A 879 4.77 26.75 6.37
CA SER A 879 3.36 27.12 6.44
C SER A 879 2.66 26.74 5.14
N PHE A 880 1.60 25.97 5.23
CA PHE A 880 0.81 25.48 4.10
C PHE A 880 -0.50 26.26 3.98
N ALA A 881 -0.80 26.83 2.81
CA ALA A 881 -2.16 27.25 2.48
C ALA A 881 -2.90 26.09 1.82
N ILE A 882 -3.94 25.60 2.49
CA ILE A 882 -4.81 24.54 2.00
C ILE A 882 -6.02 25.20 1.35
N LEU A 883 -6.15 25.03 0.04
CA LEU A 883 -7.19 25.66 -0.77
C LEU A 883 -8.37 24.72 -1.05
N ALA A 884 -9.52 25.32 -1.31
CA ALA A 884 -10.72 24.67 -1.83
C ALA A 884 -10.99 25.26 -3.21
N ASP A 885 -10.07 25.03 -4.14
CA ASP A 885 -9.93 25.84 -5.37
C ASP A 885 -11.08 25.63 -6.38
N ARG A 886 -11.85 24.55 -6.25
CA ARG A 886 -13.05 24.29 -7.06
C ARG A 886 -14.37 24.68 -6.42
N MET A 887 -14.37 25.04 -5.13
CA MET A 887 -15.61 25.30 -4.38
C MET A 887 -16.32 26.59 -4.83
N PHE A 888 -15.56 27.59 -5.27
CA PHE A 888 -16.07 28.89 -5.70
C PHE A 888 -16.00 29.09 -7.20
N LYS A 889 -15.29 28.20 -7.91
CA LYS A 889 -15.04 28.29 -9.34
C LYS A 889 -16.34 28.43 -10.14
N SER A 890 -16.33 29.40 -11.04
CA SER A 890 -17.42 29.67 -11.97
C SER A 890 -17.58 28.54 -13.00
N SER A 891 -18.78 28.37 -13.56
CA SER A 891 -18.98 27.45 -14.69
C SER A 891 -18.64 28.15 -16.01
N PRO A 892 -17.77 27.59 -16.87
CA PRO A 892 -17.44 28.19 -18.16
C PRO A 892 -18.66 28.19 -19.10
N THR A 893 -19.56 27.22 -18.97
CA THR A 893 -20.82 27.17 -19.75
C THR A 893 -21.76 28.34 -19.42
N ILE A 894 -21.69 28.89 -18.20
CA ILE A 894 -22.49 30.04 -17.79
C ILE A 894 -21.75 31.36 -18.08
N ALA A 895 -20.49 31.44 -17.67
CA ALA A 895 -19.68 32.65 -17.77
C ALA A 895 -19.31 33.00 -19.22
N VAL A 896 -19.11 31.98 -20.07
CA VAL A 896 -18.61 32.14 -21.45
C VAL A 896 -19.57 31.50 -22.46
N PRO A 897 -20.79 32.04 -22.65
CA PRO A 897 -21.80 31.42 -23.51
C PRO A 897 -21.36 31.30 -24.98
N GLY A 898 -20.46 32.16 -25.45
CA GLY A 898 -19.92 32.12 -26.81
C GLY A 898 -19.01 30.92 -27.10
N GLY A 899 -18.45 30.26 -26.09
CA GLY A 899 -17.64 29.05 -26.25
C GLY A 899 -18.45 27.76 -26.41
N GLU A 900 -19.76 27.81 -26.15
CA GLU A 900 -20.66 26.66 -26.17
C GLU A 900 -20.12 25.46 -25.36
N PHE A 901 -19.54 25.73 -24.19
CA PHE A 901 -18.83 24.73 -23.39
C PHE A 901 -19.70 23.53 -23.01
N ARG A 902 -19.13 22.34 -23.16
CA ARG A 902 -19.69 21.05 -22.77
C ARG A 902 -18.66 20.26 -21.96
N ASN A 903 -18.97 19.96 -20.71
CA ASN A 903 -18.09 19.27 -19.76
C ASN A 903 -16.72 19.96 -19.63
N GLY A 904 -16.69 21.29 -19.59
CA GLY A 904 -15.44 22.07 -19.54
C GLY A 904 -14.75 22.31 -20.90
N TRP A 905 -15.23 21.72 -22.01
CA TRP A 905 -14.60 21.85 -23.34
C TRP A 905 -15.40 22.74 -24.28
N PRO A 906 -14.79 23.75 -24.95
CA PRO A 906 -15.50 24.61 -25.90
C PRO A 906 -15.92 23.80 -27.13
N GLN A 907 -17.13 24.08 -27.65
CA GLN A 907 -17.66 23.42 -28.85
C GLN A 907 -17.76 24.38 -30.04
N ALA A 908 -17.67 25.69 -29.80
CA ALA A 908 -17.74 26.70 -30.84
C ALA A 908 -16.53 26.61 -31.79
N GLU A 909 -16.79 26.57 -33.10
CA GLU A 909 -15.76 26.50 -34.13
C GLU A 909 -14.88 27.75 -34.11
N GLY A 910 -13.55 27.56 -34.03
CA GLY A 910 -12.59 28.66 -34.03
C GLY A 910 -12.52 29.47 -32.73
N PHE A 911 -13.14 28.99 -31.65
CA PHE A 911 -13.04 29.59 -30.32
C PHE A 911 -11.58 29.67 -29.85
N LYS A 912 -11.17 30.83 -29.33
CA LYS A 912 -9.83 31.03 -28.77
C LYS A 912 -9.91 31.04 -27.25
N GLY A 913 -8.98 30.39 -26.56
CA GLY A 913 -8.99 30.35 -25.09
C GLY A 913 -8.91 31.73 -24.44
N THR A 914 -8.25 32.69 -25.09
CA THR A 914 -8.21 34.11 -24.65
C THR A 914 -9.60 34.76 -24.62
N ASP A 915 -10.57 34.27 -25.42
CA ASP A 915 -11.95 34.78 -25.41
C ASP A 915 -12.72 34.31 -24.16
N ALA A 916 -12.15 33.40 -23.35
CA ALA A 916 -12.73 32.89 -22.12
C ALA A 916 -12.44 33.75 -20.88
N ASP A 917 -11.52 34.72 -20.96
CA ASP A 917 -11.26 35.66 -19.88
C ASP A 917 -12.38 36.71 -19.85
N VAL A 918 -13.27 36.61 -18.87
CA VAL A 918 -14.49 37.42 -18.77
C VAL A 918 -14.62 38.05 -17.40
N GLU A 919 -15.14 39.29 -17.37
CA GLU A 919 -15.38 40.01 -16.13
C GLU A 919 -16.41 39.29 -15.24
N GLY A 920 -16.10 39.16 -13.95
CA GLY A 920 -16.99 38.56 -12.95
C GLY A 920 -16.98 37.03 -12.92
N ALA A 921 -16.12 36.36 -13.68
CA ALA A 921 -15.81 34.95 -13.42
C ALA A 921 -14.91 34.84 -12.18
N GLU A 922 -15.16 33.83 -11.36
CA GLU A 922 -14.48 33.58 -10.08
C GLU A 922 -13.71 32.25 -10.13
N LEU A 923 -12.56 32.19 -9.47
CA LEU A 923 -11.80 30.95 -9.20
C LEU A 923 -11.91 30.56 -7.72
N LEU A 924 -11.19 31.28 -6.84
CA LEU A 924 -11.15 31.01 -5.40
C LEU A 924 -12.27 31.73 -4.64
N GLY A 925 -12.80 32.81 -5.21
CA GLY A 925 -13.82 33.66 -4.61
C GLY A 925 -13.27 34.56 -3.50
N ASP A 926 -13.94 35.70 -3.25
CA ASP A 926 -13.44 36.78 -2.39
C ASP A 926 -12.89 36.33 -1.03
N ARG A 927 -13.55 35.36 -0.39
CA ARG A 927 -13.20 34.89 0.97
C ARG A 927 -11.87 34.15 0.98
N GLN A 928 -11.62 33.31 -0.02
CA GLN A 928 -10.42 32.50 -0.10
C GLN A 928 -9.25 33.29 -0.69
N GLU A 929 -9.54 34.24 -1.59
CA GLU A 929 -8.54 35.20 -2.08
C GLU A 929 -8.04 36.12 -0.95
N ALA A 930 -8.95 36.63 -0.10
CA ALA A 930 -8.57 37.42 1.07
C ALA A 930 -7.74 36.60 2.08
N PHE A 931 -8.08 35.32 2.26
CA PHE A 931 -7.27 34.38 3.06
C PHE A 931 -5.87 34.21 2.46
N LEU A 932 -5.76 33.87 1.17
CA LEU A 932 -4.50 33.60 0.50
C LEU A 932 -3.58 34.82 0.53
N GLU A 933 -4.12 36.02 0.28
CA GLU A 933 -3.38 37.29 0.37
C GLU A 933 -2.87 37.56 1.80
N THR A 934 -3.71 37.33 2.80
CA THR A 934 -3.32 37.49 4.21
C THR A 934 -2.25 36.48 4.62
N TRP A 935 -2.42 35.21 4.23
CA TRP A 935 -1.49 34.13 4.54
C TRP A 935 -0.13 34.34 3.85
N ALA A 936 -0.12 34.74 2.58
CA ALA A 936 1.11 34.90 1.81
C ALA A 936 2.00 36.02 2.38
N THR A 937 1.38 37.09 2.88
CA THR A 937 2.09 38.25 3.41
C THR A 937 2.41 38.14 4.90
N ARG A 938 1.92 37.12 5.60
CA ARG A 938 2.12 36.90 7.05
C ARG A 938 3.11 35.76 7.31
N TRP A 939 4.20 36.09 8.00
CA TRP A 939 5.21 35.13 8.44
C TRP A 939 5.25 35.12 9.97
N GLU A 940 4.99 33.94 10.54
CA GLU A 940 5.09 33.70 11.98
C GLU A 940 6.52 33.31 12.36
N PRO A 941 6.95 33.55 13.61
CA PRO A 941 8.24 33.07 14.10
C PRO A 941 8.41 31.57 13.88
N GLY A 942 9.57 31.15 13.34
CA GLY A 942 9.89 29.75 13.05
C GLY A 942 9.47 29.25 11.66
N ILE A 943 8.59 29.96 10.94
CA ILE A 943 8.23 29.64 9.56
C ILE A 943 9.34 30.11 8.61
N ARG A 944 9.92 29.18 7.85
CA ARG A 944 11.03 29.39 6.92
C ARG A 944 10.68 29.13 5.45
N ALA A 945 9.57 28.46 5.18
CA ALA A 945 9.05 28.28 3.83
C ALA A 945 7.51 28.34 3.80
N LYS A 946 6.96 28.55 2.60
CA LYS A 946 5.53 28.53 2.35
C LYS A 946 5.20 27.66 1.14
N ALA A 947 4.10 26.92 1.23
CA ALA A 947 3.61 26.09 0.15
C ALA A 947 2.09 26.21 0.02
N VAL A 948 1.57 26.17 -1.20
CA VAL A 948 0.14 26.05 -1.48
C VAL A 948 -0.18 24.59 -1.79
N LEU A 949 -1.27 24.08 -1.22
CA LEU A 949 -1.84 22.77 -1.48
C LEU A 949 -3.24 22.97 -2.08
N SER A 950 -3.46 22.49 -3.30
CA SER A 950 -4.77 22.60 -3.96
C SER A 950 -5.09 21.36 -4.80
N GLN A 951 -6.33 21.28 -5.26
CA GLN A 951 -6.76 20.20 -6.13
C GLN A 951 -6.08 20.31 -7.48
N THR A 952 -6.03 21.47 -8.12
CA THR A 952 -5.69 21.58 -9.55
C THR A 952 -4.55 22.58 -9.83
N LEU A 953 -3.67 22.23 -10.79
CA LEU A 953 -2.63 23.14 -11.32
C LEU A 953 -3.24 24.46 -11.81
N PHE A 954 -2.63 25.60 -11.44
CA PHE A 954 -3.05 26.95 -11.89
C PHE A 954 -2.53 27.26 -13.30
N GLY A 955 -2.82 26.35 -14.22
CA GLY A 955 -2.45 26.35 -15.64
C GLY A 955 -3.14 25.20 -16.36
N ASN A 956 -3.05 25.15 -17.69
CA ASN A 956 -3.65 24.11 -18.52
C ASN A 956 -2.59 23.36 -19.35
N LEU A 957 -1.92 22.39 -18.72
CA LEU A 957 -0.87 21.61 -19.36
C LEU A 957 -1.44 20.39 -20.09
N ASN A 958 -2.15 20.62 -21.20
CA ASN A 958 -2.81 19.56 -21.95
C ASN A 958 -2.88 19.84 -23.46
N THR A 959 -2.88 18.76 -24.24
CA THR A 959 -2.93 18.78 -25.71
C THR A 959 -3.90 17.74 -26.25
N LEU A 960 -4.49 18.03 -27.41
CA LEU A 960 -5.45 17.17 -28.09
C LEU A 960 -4.85 16.61 -29.39
N PRO A 961 -5.11 15.33 -29.70
CA PRO A 961 -4.75 14.77 -31.01
C PRO A 961 -5.58 15.41 -32.13
N PRO A 962 -5.13 15.28 -33.40
CA PRO A 962 -5.89 15.73 -34.56
C PRO A 962 -7.36 15.27 -34.54
N GLY A 963 -8.29 16.23 -34.62
CA GLY A 963 -9.73 15.97 -34.61
C GLY A 963 -10.32 15.66 -33.21
N GLY A 964 -9.53 15.73 -32.15
CA GLY A 964 -10.00 15.67 -30.77
C GLY A 964 -10.67 16.98 -30.33
N SER A 965 -11.71 16.87 -29.49
CA SER A 965 -12.45 18.02 -28.95
C SER A 965 -12.82 17.89 -27.46
N SER A 966 -12.28 16.89 -26.78
CA SER A 966 -12.48 16.65 -25.34
C SER A 966 -11.41 15.71 -24.78
N GLY A 967 -11.31 15.60 -23.45
CA GLY A 967 -10.43 14.64 -22.77
C GLY A 967 -10.68 13.17 -23.15
N SER A 968 -11.85 12.84 -23.72
CA SER A 968 -12.07 11.50 -24.27
C SER A 968 -11.18 11.16 -25.47
N ALA A 969 -10.69 12.18 -26.18
CA ALA A 969 -9.73 12.01 -27.27
C ALA A 969 -8.33 11.66 -26.77
N THR A 970 -7.93 12.12 -25.58
CA THR A 970 -6.62 11.77 -24.99
C THR A 970 -6.65 10.40 -24.32
N ALA A 971 -7.80 9.99 -23.78
CA ALA A 971 -7.99 8.65 -23.23
C ALA A 971 -8.12 7.55 -24.31
N ARG A 972 -8.48 7.91 -25.55
CA ARG A 972 -8.67 6.97 -26.67
C ARG A 972 -7.54 7.11 -27.69
N GLY A 973 -6.79 6.05 -27.94
CA GLY A 973 -5.75 6.01 -28.97
C GLY A 973 -4.47 5.36 -28.48
N ALA A 974 -3.61 4.96 -29.40
CA ALA A 974 -2.31 4.37 -29.05
C ALA A 974 -1.43 5.41 -28.35
N PHE A 975 -0.70 4.98 -27.33
CA PHE A 975 0.39 5.77 -26.77
C PHE A 975 1.59 5.76 -27.73
N PRO A 976 2.35 6.87 -27.84
CA PRO A 976 3.58 6.92 -28.63
C PRO A 976 4.67 6.03 -28.00
N ASP A 977 5.76 5.76 -28.73
CA ASP A 977 6.95 5.17 -28.10
C ASP A 977 7.62 6.19 -27.17
N PRO A 978 8.36 5.74 -26.13
CA PRO A 978 9.08 6.66 -25.25
C PRO A 978 10.01 7.59 -26.04
N GLY A 979 9.82 8.90 -25.86
CA GLY A 979 10.61 9.94 -26.52
C GLY A 979 10.07 10.41 -27.88
N ASP A 980 9.08 9.72 -28.47
CA ASP A 980 8.41 10.18 -29.69
C ASP A 980 7.40 11.28 -29.35
N LEU A 981 7.53 12.45 -29.99
CA LEU A 981 6.60 13.56 -29.82
C LEU A 981 5.78 13.79 -31.09
N PRO A 982 4.46 13.56 -31.05
CA PRO A 982 3.55 13.98 -32.11
C PRO A 982 3.59 15.51 -32.30
N THR A 983 3.77 15.98 -33.54
CA THR A 983 3.86 17.42 -33.86
C THR A 983 2.58 18.01 -34.46
N ASP A 984 1.55 17.20 -34.67
CA ASP A 984 0.27 17.60 -35.28
C ASP A 984 -0.87 17.79 -34.25
N TRP A 985 -0.53 17.79 -32.97
CA TRP A 985 -1.45 18.00 -31.85
C TRP A 985 -1.67 19.48 -31.58
N SER A 986 -2.78 19.83 -30.94
CA SER A 986 -3.12 21.22 -30.60
C SER A 986 -3.22 21.41 -29.09
N LEU A 987 -2.91 22.62 -28.62
CA LEU A 987 -3.17 23.00 -27.21
C LEU A 987 -4.66 22.81 -26.88
N ALA A 988 -4.92 22.19 -25.74
CA ALA A 988 -6.28 21.95 -25.24
C ALA A 988 -6.82 23.21 -24.58
N ILE A 989 -8.12 23.48 -24.71
CA ILE A 989 -8.83 24.46 -23.88
C ILE A 989 -9.70 23.66 -22.91
N ASP A 990 -9.15 23.39 -21.72
CA ASP A 990 -9.81 22.60 -20.69
C ASP A 990 -10.24 23.50 -19.54
N GLY A 991 -11.50 23.93 -19.53
CA GLY A 991 -12.03 24.80 -18.48
C GLY A 991 -12.00 24.18 -17.09
N ASP A 992 -11.82 22.85 -16.99
CA ASP A 992 -11.70 22.15 -15.71
C ASP A 992 -10.40 22.49 -14.99
N SER A 993 -9.33 22.71 -15.76
CA SER A 993 -8.05 23.20 -15.25
C SER A 993 -8.18 24.56 -14.57
N ASN A 994 -7.30 24.87 -13.62
CA ASN A 994 -7.21 26.23 -13.07
C ASN A 994 -6.35 27.16 -13.93
N GLY A 995 -6.13 26.82 -15.21
CA GLY A 995 -5.74 27.80 -16.24
C GLY A 995 -6.89 28.77 -16.58
N TRP A 996 -8.12 28.46 -16.19
CA TRP A 996 -9.28 29.31 -16.34
C TRP A 996 -10.06 29.44 -15.01
N PRO A 997 -10.61 30.62 -14.67
CA PRO A 997 -10.52 31.89 -15.39
C PRO A 997 -9.18 32.62 -15.23
N GLN A 998 -8.66 33.22 -16.31
CA GLN A 998 -7.28 33.74 -16.37
C GLN A 998 -7.01 34.89 -15.39
N THR A 999 -7.90 35.89 -15.32
CA THR A 999 -7.69 37.04 -14.41
C THR A 999 -7.64 36.63 -12.93
N PRO A 1000 -8.65 35.91 -12.36
CA PRO A 1000 -8.58 35.37 -11.00
C PRO A 1000 -7.39 34.43 -10.75
N ARG A 1001 -7.01 33.61 -11.74
CA ARG A 1001 -5.81 32.77 -11.68
C ARG A 1001 -4.56 33.62 -11.45
N ASN A 1002 -4.39 34.69 -12.23
CA ASN A 1002 -3.25 35.59 -12.10
C ASN A 1002 -3.25 36.33 -10.76
N ASP A 1003 -4.42 36.71 -10.24
CA ASP A 1003 -4.52 37.34 -8.92
C ASP A 1003 -4.09 36.39 -7.79
N ALA A 1004 -4.50 35.13 -7.83
CA ALA A 1004 -4.04 34.12 -6.88
C ALA A 1004 -2.52 33.92 -6.94
N LEU A 1005 -1.94 33.86 -8.15
CA LEU A 1005 -0.48 33.75 -8.31
C LEU A 1005 0.27 34.99 -7.82
N ARG A 1006 -0.27 36.19 -8.00
CA ARG A 1006 0.31 37.42 -7.42
C ARG A 1006 0.35 37.34 -5.90
N SER A 1007 -0.70 36.80 -5.26
CA SER A 1007 -0.68 36.57 -3.81
C SER A 1007 0.37 35.52 -3.42
N MET A 1008 0.42 34.37 -4.11
CA MET A 1008 1.41 33.31 -3.84
C MET A 1008 2.86 33.82 -3.98
N ARG A 1009 3.12 34.63 -5.01
CA ARG A 1009 4.41 35.26 -5.28
C ARG A 1009 4.92 36.11 -4.11
N LYS A 1010 4.03 36.85 -3.44
CA LYS A 1010 4.39 37.66 -2.25
C LYS A 1010 4.92 36.82 -1.09
N GLY A 1011 4.51 35.56 -1.02
CA GLY A 1011 4.93 34.60 0.01
C GLY A 1011 6.09 33.69 -0.42
N PHE A 1012 6.67 33.88 -1.61
CA PHE A 1012 7.67 32.96 -2.19
C PHE A 1012 7.19 31.51 -2.24
N ALA A 1013 5.87 31.32 -2.33
CA ALA A 1013 5.26 30.02 -2.16
C ALA A 1013 5.38 29.17 -3.43
N PHE A 1014 5.79 27.93 -3.28
CA PHE A 1014 5.63 26.92 -4.33
C PHE A 1014 4.25 26.25 -4.21
N HIS A 1015 3.83 25.53 -5.25
CA HIS A 1015 2.52 24.90 -5.34
C HIS A 1015 2.63 23.39 -5.50
N VAL A 1016 1.93 22.60 -4.68
CA VAL A 1016 1.74 21.16 -4.90
C VAL A 1016 0.25 20.90 -5.13
N CYS A 1017 -0.08 20.21 -6.22
CA CYS A 1017 -1.47 19.99 -6.64
C CYS A 1017 -1.68 18.62 -7.31
N GLY A 1018 -2.94 18.26 -7.58
CA GLY A 1018 -3.32 16.95 -8.10
C GLY A 1018 -3.86 16.94 -9.53
N ASP A 1019 -5.09 17.38 -9.72
CA ASP A 1019 -5.84 17.33 -10.97
C ASP A 1019 -5.07 17.97 -12.15
N GLN A 1020 -5.44 17.52 -13.36
CA GLN A 1020 -4.68 17.32 -14.60
C GLN A 1020 -4.14 15.89 -14.75
N HIS A 1021 -3.99 15.13 -13.65
CA HIS A 1021 -3.58 13.70 -13.66
C HIS A 1021 -2.28 13.42 -14.43
N LEU A 1022 -1.47 14.45 -14.68
CA LEU A 1022 -0.28 14.42 -15.51
C LEU A 1022 0.86 14.95 -14.66
N GLY A 1023 1.71 14.04 -14.19
CA GLY A 1023 2.90 14.40 -13.44
C GLY A 1023 3.67 15.48 -14.19
N SER A 1024 3.77 16.68 -13.61
CA SER A 1024 4.39 17.81 -14.29
C SER A 1024 4.95 18.84 -13.32
N THR A 1025 6.12 19.37 -13.65
CA THR A 1025 6.75 20.47 -12.95
C THR A 1025 6.86 21.66 -13.89
N VAL A 1026 6.28 22.78 -13.47
CA VAL A 1026 6.25 24.05 -14.22
C VAL A 1026 6.59 25.21 -13.30
N GLN A 1027 7.13 26.29 -13.86
CA GLN A 1027 7.15 27.59 -13.22
C GLN A 1027 6.08 28.48 -13.86
N TYR A 1028 5.27 29.13 -13.04
CA TYR A 1028 4.21 30.00 -13.55
C TYR A 1028 4.77 31.34 -14.05
N GLY A 1029 4.13 31.91 -15.07
CA GLY A 1029 4.28 33.31 -15.46
C GLY A 1029 2.96 34.08 -15.36
N ILE A 1030 3.04 35.38 -15.07
CA ILE A 1030 1.94 36.32 -14.95
C ILE A 1030 2.12 37.45 -15.97
N ASP A 1031 3.23 38.21 -15.84
CA ASP A 1031 3.57 39.33 -16.71
C ASP A 1031 4.67 38.91 -17.70
N GLU A 1032 5.64 38.12 -17.23
CA GLU A 1032 6.69 37.45 -18.02
C GLU A 1032 6.75 35.95 -17.68
N HIS A 1033 7.51 35.17 -18.45
CA HIS A 1033 7.84 33.80 -18.07
C HIS A 1033 8.69 33.79 -16.80
N GLU A 1034 8.52 32.76 -15.96
CA GLU A 1034 9.35 32.53 -14.75
C GLU A 1034 9.26 33.65 -13.70
N ASP A 1035 8.19 34.44 -13.71
CA ASP A 1035 7.99 35.58 -12.78
C ASP A 1035 7.08 35.25 -11.58
N ALA A 1036 6.71 33.98 -11.40
CA ALA A 1036 5.89 33.48 -10.30
C ALA A 1036 6.32 32.06 -9.86
N GLY A 1037 5.61 31.50 -8.86
CA GLY A 1037 6.05 30.30 -8.15
C GLY A 1037 6.15 29.03 -9.00
N TRP A 1038 7.09 28.17 -8.62
CA TRP A 1038 7.21 26.79 -9.08
C TRP A 1038 6.03 25.94 -8.61
N ALA A 1039 5.62 24.98 -9.44
CA ALA A 1039 4.51 24.09 -9.17
C ALA A 1039 4.80 22.64 -9.56
N PHE A 1040 4.27 21.72 -8.77
CA PHE A 1040 4.29 20.29 -9.02
C PHE A 1040 2.87 19.73 -9.02
N CYS A 1041 2.37 19.38 -10.20
CA CYS A 1041 1.19 18.54 -10.34
C CYS A 1041 1.62 17.09 -10.23
N VAL A 1042 1.14 16.42 -9.18
CA VAL A 1042 1.51 15.06 -8.83
C VAL A 1042 0.84 14.07 -9.80
N PRO A 1043 1.55 13.05 -10.29
CA PRO A 1043 0.95 12.03 -11.15
C PRO A 1043 -0.11 11.21 -10.39
N ALA A 1044 -1.19 10.88 -11.09
CA ALA A 1044 -2.21 9.96 -10.59
C ALA A 1044 -1.61 8.62 -10.16
N ILE A 1045 -1.99 8.09 -8.99
CA ILE A 1045 -1.52 6.75 -8.57
C ILE A 1045 -2.05 5.64 -9.50
N ALA A 1046 -3.19 5.90 -10.16
CA ALA A 1046 -3.78 5.10 -11.20
C ALA A 1046 -4.79 5.94 -11.99
N ASN A 1047 -4.61 6.02 -13.31
CA ASN A 1047 -5.35 6.99 -14.13
C ASN A 1047 -6.32 6.33 -15.11
N THR A 1048 -7.54 6.86 -15.28
CA THR A 1048 -8.47 6.50 -16.39
C THR A 1048 -8.45 7.51 -17.53
N TRP A 1049 -8.19 8.78 -17.21
CA TRP A 1049 -8.29 9.93 -18.10
C TRP A 1049 -6.94 10.66 -18.17
N PRO A 1050 -5.94 10.05 -18.83
CA PRO A 1050 -4.65 10.70 -18.98
C PRO A 1050 -4.76 11.95 -19.83
N ARG A 1051 -4.38 13.10 -19.25
CA ARG A 1051 -3.99 14.29 -20.00
C ARG A 1051 -2.60 14.04 -20.62
N ARG A 1052 -2.24 14.81 -21.63
CA ARG A 1052 -1.01 14.61 -22.42
C ARG A 1052 -0.40 15.94 -22.80
N TRP A 1053 0.92 16.08 -22.74
CA TRP A 1053 1.63 17.28 -23.16
C TRP A 1053 2.54 17.00 -24.37
N TYR A 1054 1.96 17.17 -25.55
CA TYR A 1054 2.63 17.06 -26.84
C TYR A 1054 2.46 18.37 -27.61
N PRO A 1055 3.19 19.44 -27.23
CA PRO A 1055 3.00 20.75 -27.81
C PRO A 1055 3.33 20.76 -29.32
N PRO A 1056 2.61 21.54 -30.14
CA PRO A 1056 2.80 21.59 -31.60
C PRO A 1056 4.15 22.16 -32.04
N VAL A 1057 4.78 22.94 -31.16
CA VAL A 1057 6.06 23.63 -31.40
C VAL A 1057 6.98 23.37 -30.22
N GLU A 1058 8.29 23.47 -30.46
CA GLU A 1058 9.27 23.43 -29.37
C GLU A 1058 9.13 24.68 -28.50
N GLY A 1059 9.40 24.54 -27.20
CA GLY A 1059 9.37 25.64 -26.24
C GLY A 1059 10.56 26.57 -26.43
N ASP A 1060 10.34 27.84 -26.18
CA ASP A 1060 11.42 28.84 -26.15
C ASP A 1060 12.28 28.67 -24.88
N ASN A 1061 13.50 29.23 -24.87
CA ASN A 1061 14.43 29.24 -23.72
C ASN A 1061 14.71 27.89 -23.03
N ARG A 1062 14.50 26.78 -23.72
CA ARG A 1062 14.75 25.42 -23.23
C ARG A 1062 16.24 25.14 -22.97
N ASP A 1063 16.50 24.41 -21.90
CA ASP A 1063 17.82 23.88 -21.55
C ASP A 1063 18.47 23.03 -22.66
N PRO A 1064 19.78 23.19 -22.94
CA PRO A 1064 20.48 22.39 -23.94
C PRO A 1064 20.39 20.88 -23.67
N GLY A 1065 19.70 20.15 -24.56
CA GLY A 1065 19.55 18.70 -24.47
C GLY A 1065 18.30 18.23 -23.72
N ALA A 1066 17.50 19.15 -23.16
CA ALA A 1066 16.21 18.82 -22.56
C ALA A 1066 15.18 18.38 -23.63
N PRO A 1067 14.16 17.57 -23.27
CA PRO A 1067 13.11 17.14 -24.20
C PRO A 1067 12.39 18.31 -24.87
N SER A 1068 11.96 18.19 -26.12
CA SER A 1068 11.36 19.31 -26.88
C SER A 1068 9.98 19.77 -26.43
N TYR A 1069 9.39 19.10 -25.43
CA TYR A 1069 8.18 19.56 -24.75
C TYR A 1069 8.46 20.46 -23.52
N THR A 1070 9.73 20.75 -23.23
CA THR A 1070 10.18 21.64 -22.14
C THR A 1070 10.54 23.03 -22.67
N GLY A 1071 10.60 24.02 -21.78
CA GLY A 1071 10.82 25.44 -22.10
C GLY A 1071 9.56 26.28 -21.90
N GLU A 1072 9.56 27.48 -22.47
CA GLU A 1072 8.52 28.49 -22.34
C GLU A 1072 7.36 28.25 -23.33
N TYR A 1073 6.12 28.29 -22.82
CA TYR A 1073 4.89 28.12 -23.59
C TYR A 1073 3.75 29.04 -23.12
N GLU A 1074 2.90 29.43 -24.07
CA GLU A 1074 1.52 29.80 -23.77
C GLU A 1074 0.64 28.53 -23.72
N ASP A 1075 -0.14 28.36 -22.67
CA ASP A 1075 -1.14 27.30 -22.59
C ASP A 1075 -2.36 27.59 -23.49
N GLY A 1076 -3.33 26.67 -23.55
CA GLY A 1076 -4.52 26.86 -24.40
C GLY A 1076 -5.38 28.08 -24.08
N PHE A 1077 -5.24 28.68 -22.90
CA PHE A 1077 -5.91 29.93 -22.48
C PHE A 1077 -5.05 31.18 -22.67
N GLY A 1078 -3.79 31.01 -23.09
CA GLY A 1078 -2.81 32.10 -23.22
C GLY A 1078 -2.05 32.40 -21.93
N ASN A 1079 -2.09 31.53 -20.92
CA ASN A 1079 -1.28 31.73 -19.71
C ASN A 1079 0.16 31.32 -19.97
N LEU A 1080 1.10 32.05 -19.35
CA LEU A 1080 2.53 31.76 -19.46
C LEU A 1080 2.92 30.62 -18.51
N LEU A 1081 3.57 29.59 -19.05
CA LEU A 1081 4.10 28.44 -18.31
C LEU A 1081 5.50 28.11 -18.82
N SER A 1082 6.46 27.93 -17.90
CA SER A 1082 7.77 27.37 -18.20
C SER A 1082 7.80 25.92 -17.73
N VAL A 1083 7.90 24.98 -18.67
CA VAL A 1083 7.75 23.54 -18.42
C VAL A 1083 9.12 22.91 -18.21
N ALA A 1084 9.37 22.37 -17.02
CA ALA A 1084 10.64 21.71 -16.68
C ALA A 1084 10.59 20.20 -16.92
N ALA A 1085 9.51 19.52 -16.52
CA ALA A 1085 9.40 18.07 -16.64
C ALA A 1085 7.94 17.61 -16.77
N VAL A 1086 7.69 16.53 -17.53
CA VAL A 1086 6.36 15.94 -17.72
C VAL A 1086 6.44 14.41 -17.85
N ALA A 1087 5.64 13.69 -17.06
CA ALA A 1087 5.47 12.24 -17.11
C ALA A 1087 4.49 11.84 -18.23
N ASN A 1088 4.89 12.09 -19.47
CA ASN A 1088 4.02 11.93 -20.64
C ASN A 1088 3.60 10.46 -20.90
N PRO A 1089 2.29 10.15 -21.06
CA PRO A 1089 1.80 8.81 -21.38
C PRO A 1089 2.41 8.22 -22.66
N ALA A 1090 3.10 7.08 -22.55
CA ALA A 1090 3.84 6.41 -23.62
C ALA A 1090 3.77 4.88 -23.47
N ARG A 1091 4.13 4.12 -24.51
CA ARG A 1091 4.23 2.65 -24.46
C ARG A 1091 5.39 2.24 -23.54
N SER A 1092 5.07 1.91 -22.31
CA SER A 1092 6.03 1.56 -21.26
C SER A 1092 6.72 0.22 -21.49
N GLY A 1093 6.09 -0.68 -22.26
CA GLY A 1093 6.54 -2.06 -22.43
C GLY A 1093 6.27 -2.95 -21.20
N ARG A 1094 5.47 -2.47 -20.24
CA ARG A 1094 5.10 -3.16 -19.00
C ARG A 1094 3.64 -3.60 -19.05
N GLU A 1095 3.34 -4.72 -18.40
CA GLU A 1095 1.98 -5.24 -18.24
C GLU A 1095 1.50 -5.06 -16.79
N PRO A 1096 0.21 -4.73 -16.56
CA PRO A 1096 -0.80 -4.55 -17.59
C PRO A 1096 -0.70 -3.16 -18.24
N SER A 1097 -0.68 -3.10 -19.56
CA SER A 1097 -0.41 -1.83 -20.29
C SER A 1097 -1.45 -0.74 -20.02
N ASN A 1098 -2.68 -1.12 -19.65
CA ASN A 1098 -3.77 -0.23 -19.26
C ASN A 1098 -3.47 0.60 -17.99
N LEU A 1099 -2.54 0.13 -17.14
CA LEU A 1099 -2.01 0.85 -16.00
C LEU A 1099 -0.76 1.63 -16.39
N HIS A 1100 0.27 0.92 -16.87
CA HIS A 1100 1.62 1.47 -16.97
C HIS A 1100 1.80 2.49 -18.09
N ASP A 1101 1.09 2.36 -19.21
CA ASP A 1101 1.24 3.31 -20.33
C ASP A 1101 0.65 4.70 -20.02
N ARG A 1102 -0.09 4.82 -18.91
CA ARG A 1102 -0.66 6.08 -18.41
C ARG A 1102 0.23 6.80 -17.40
N MET A 1103 1.45 6.29 -17.18
CA MET A 1103 2.47 6.85 -16.30
C MET A 1103 2.00 7.15 -14.87
N PRO A 1104 1.38 6.17 -14.17
CA PRO A 1104 1.03 6.35 -12.77
C PRO A 1104 2.25 6.55 -11.88
N GLY A 1105 2.09 7.28 -10.77
CA GLY A 1105 3.21 7.57 -9.89
C GLY A 1105 2.81 8.21 -8.57
N TYR A 1106 3.80 8.79 -7.90
CA TYR A 1106 3.64 9.60 -6.70
C TYR A 1106 4.74 10.66 -6.64
N GLY A 1107 4.54 11.70 -5.81
CA GLY A 1107 5.48 12.79 -5.62
C GLY A 1107 6.17 12.74 -4.25
N ILE A 1108 7.46 13.07 -4.20
CA ILE A 1108 8.18 13.38 -2.97
C ILE A 1108 8.73 14.80 -3.09
N ILE A 1109 8.45 15.65 -2.11
CA ILE A 1109 8.92 17.03 -2.06
C ILE A 1109 9.81 17.18 -0.84
N ARG A 1110 11.03 17.67 -1.03
CA ARG A 1110 11.97 17.95 0.06
C ARG A 1110 12.20 19.44 0.16
N VAL A 1111 12.12 19.98 1.36
CA VAL A 1111 12.32 21.41 1.62
C VAL A 1111 13.45 21.55 2.63
N ASN A 1112 14.61 22.03 2.18
CA ASN A 1112 15.69 22.43 3.07
C ASN A 1112 15.39 23.82 3.62
N LEU A 1113 15.15 23.90 4.93
CA LEU A 1113 14.62 25.10 5.55
C LEU A 1113 15.70 26.18 5.77
N ASP A 1114 16.97 25.81 5.83
CA ASP A 1114 18.09 26.73 6.05
C ASP A 1114 18.58 27.39 4.75
N GLU A 1115 18.60 26.61 3.66
CA GLU A 1115 19.04 27.07 2.34
C GLU A 1115 17.87 27.63 1.52
N GLY A 1116 16.64 27.21 1.82
CA GLY A 1116 15.46 27.53 1.01
C GLY A 1116 15.42 26.74 -0.30
N ASP A 1117 16.18 25.66 -0.39
CA ASP A 1117 16.20 24.76 -1.55
C ASP A 1117 15.03 23.78 -1.47
N VAL A 1118 14.33 23.62 -2.59
CA VAL A 1118 13.22 22.68 -2.73
C VAL A 1118 13.56 21.68 -3.84
N LEU A 1119 13.33 20.40 -3.56
CA LEU A 1119 13.48 19.31 -4.52
C LEU A 1119 12.12 18.67 -4.78
N PHE A 1120 11.70 18.66 -6.04
CA PHE A 1120 10.56 17.87 -6.51
C PHE A 1120 11.05 16.57 -7.13
N GLU A 1121 10.51 15.46 -6.63
CA GLU A 1121 10.79 14.12 -7.13
C GLU A 1121 9.49 13.47 -7.63
N CYS A 1122 9.53 12.84 -8.80
CA CYS A 1122 8.37 12.23 -9.45
C CYS A 1122 8.67 10.77 -9.78
N TRP A 1123 8.11 9.87 -8.98
CA TRP A 1123 8.46 8.44 -9.00
C TRP A 1123 7.40 7.64 -9.77
N PRO A 1124 7.82 6.78 -10.72
CA PRO A 1124 6.93 5.81 -11.33
C PRO A 1124 6.42 4.82 -10.28
N ARG A 1125 5.15 4.44 -10.38
CA ARG A 1125 4.51 3.51 -9.44
C ARG A 1125 5.24 2.15 -9.32
N TRP A 1126 5.81 1.67 -10.41
CA TRP A 1126 6.46 0.35 -10.49
C TRP A 1126 7.94 0.37 -10.09
N GLU A 1127 8.49 1.55 -9.81
CA GLU A 1127 9.87 1.67 -9.41
C GLU A 1127 9.99 1.41 -7.91
N ASP A 1128 10.91 0.52 -7.53
CA ASP A 1128 11.22 0.26 -6.13
C ASP A 1128 12.38 1.19 -5.72
N PRO A 1129 12.11 2.25 -4.95
CA PRO A 1129 13.13 3.25 -4.62
C PRO A 1129 14.25 2.68 -3.72
N SER A 1130 14.06 1.48 -3.14
CA SER A 1130 15.09 0.83 -2.34
C SER A 1130 16.24 0.24 -3.15
N ARG A 1131 16.04 0.03 -4.46
CA ARG A 1131 17.02 -0.61 -5.35
C ARG A 1131 18.13 0.35 -5.78
N ASP A 1132 19.36 -0.15 -5.85
CA ASP A 1132 20.47 0.60 -6.41
C ASP A 1132 20.21 0.86 -7.91
N GLY A 1133 20.21 2.14 -8.29
CA GLY A 1133 19.91 2.57 -9.66
C GLY A 1133 18.42 2.78 -9.96
N ALA A 1134 17.55 2.87 -8.96
CA ALA A 1134 16.16 3.26 -9.15
C ALA A 1134 16.05 4.64 -9.82
N GLU A 1135 15.15 4.76 -10.79
CA GLU A 1135 15.02 5.97 -11.63
C GLU A 1135 13.64 6.64 -11.48
N GLN A 1136 13.66 7.97 -11.37
CA GLN A 1136 12.47 8.81 -11.47
C GLN A 1136 12.01 8.95 -12.92
N TYR A 1137 10.84 9.55 -13.15
CA TYR A 1137 10.47 9.93 -14.52
C TYR A 1137 11.52 10.90 -15.12
N PRO A 1138 11.75 10.87 -16.45
CA PRO A 1138 12.70 11.77 -17.09
C PRO A 1138 12.39 13.25 -16.82
N GLY A 1139 13.44 14.02 -16.49
CA GLY A 1139 13.33 15.44 -16.13
C GLY A 1139 13.30 15.68 -14.62
N TRP A 1140 13.09 14.64 -13.80
CA TRP A 1140 13.20 14.71 -12.34
C TRP A 1140 14.50 14.05 -11.83
N PRO A 1141 15.01 14.46 -10.66
CA PRO A 1141 14.44 15.48 -9.77
C PRO A 1141 14.63 16.91 -10.30
N VAL A 1142 13.70 17.81 -9.95
CA VAL A 1142 13.77 19.26 -10.26
C VAL A 1142 14.08 20.01 -8.97
N SER A 1143 15.14 20.81 -8.96
CA SER A 1143 15.56 21.60 -7.81
C SER A 1143 15.48 23.10 -8.12
N PHE A 1144 15.00 23.89 -7.16
CA PHE A 1144 14.95 25.35 -7.24
C PHE A 1144 15.10 25.96 -5.85
N ASN A 1145 15.47 27.23 -5.78
CA ASN A 1145 15.47 27.99 -4.54
C ASN A 1145 14.17 28.80 -4.40
N LEU A 1146 13.63 28.93 -3.18
CA LEU A 1146 12.42 29.71 -2.92
C LEU A 1146 12.50 31.17 -3.41
N LEU A 1147 13.70 31.75 -3.51
CA LEU A 1147 13.91 33.08 -4.09
C LEU A 1147 13.36 33.20 -5.51
N GLU A 1148 13.45 32.14 -6.31
CA GLU A 1148 12.95 32.10 -7.69
C GLU A 1148 11.43 32.28 -7.78
N ASN A 1149 10.70 32.02 -6.69
CA ASN A 1149 9.24 32.16 -6.67
C ASN A 1149 8.74 33.61 -6.56
N GLY A 1150 9.60 34.55 -6.16
CA GLY A 1150 9.15 35.90 -5.77
C GLY A 1150 10.12 37.04 -5.98
N ASP A 1151 11.38 36.77 -6.34
CA ASP A 1151 12.40 37.81 -6.51
C ASP A 1151 12.39 38.42 -7.92
N ILE A 1152 11.42 39.30 -8.17
CA ILE A 1152 11.28 40.08 -9.42
C ILE A 1152 11.95 41.47 -9.33
N ALA A 1153 13.08 41.57 -8.62
CA ALA A 1153 13.69 42.83 -8.19
C ALA A 1153 13.91 43.83 -9.34
N SER A 1154 13.43 45.07 -9.15
CA SER A 1154 13.87 46.21 -9.97
C SER A 1154 15.16 46.87 -9.45
N PHE A 1155 15.49 46.64 -8.16
CA PHE A 1155 16.77 47.02 -7.54
C PHE A 1155 17.00 46.17 -6.28
N GLU A 1156 18.24 46.09 -5.82
CA GLU A 1156 18.66 45.24 -4.69
C GLU A 1156 19.23 46.03 -3.51
N ILE A 1157 18.97 45.54 -2.30
CA ILE A 1157 19.64 45.99 -1.07
C ILE A 1157 20.70 44.96 -0.69
N THR A 1158 21.97 45.36 -0.66
CA THR A 1158 23.12 44.48 -0.37
C THR A 1158 23.76 44.70 1.01
N ASP A 1159 23.46 45.83 1.66
CA ASP A 1159 23.86 46.12 3.04
C ASP A 1159 22.80 45.54 3.97
N ILE A 1160 22.94 44.28 4.38
CA ILE A 1160 22.00 43.66 5.32
C ILE A 1160 22.66 43.66 6.71
N PRO A 1161 21.98 44.13 7.78
CA PRO A 1161 22.52 44.12 9.13
C PRO A 1161 22.91 42.71 9.59
N GLU A 1162 24.06 42.58 10.25
CA GLU A 1162 24.51 41.32 10.84
C GLU A 1162 23.49 40.82 11.88
N GLY A 1163 23.14 39.54 11.83
CA GLY A 1163 22.13 38.93 12.72
C GLY A 1163 20.68 39.05 12.22
N THR A 1164 20.45 39.62 11.03
CA THR A 1164 19.12 39.62 10.41
C THR A 1164 18.68 38.18 10.10
N SER A 1165 17.54 37.77 10.67
CA SER A 1165 16.87 36.50 10.41
C SER A 1165 15.70 36.63 9.44
N ALA A 1166 15.12 37.83 9.34
CA ALA A 1166 13.98 38.12 8.48
C ALA A 1166 13.93 39.60 8.09
N VAL A 1167 13.26 39.89 6.98
CA VAL A 1167 13.01 41.25 6.49
C VAL A 1167 11.52 41.47 6.24
N ARG A 1168 11.05 42.69 6.49
CA ARG A 1168 9.75 43.19 6.04
C ARG A 1168 9.90 44.48 5.27
N VAL A 1169 9.15 44.63 4.20
CA VAL A 1169 9.12 45.84 3.36
C VAL A 1169 7.68 46.30 3.21
N ARG A 1170 7.48 47.60 3.35
CA ARG A 1170 6.20 48.27 3.17
C ARG A 1170 6.34 49.42 2.18
N ASP A 1171 5.26 49.71 1.47
CA ASP A 1171 5.14 50.96 0.72
C ASP A 1171 5.13 52.12 1.71
N ALA A 1172 6.02 53.11 1.53
CA ALA A 1172 6.13 54.22 2.48
C ALA A 1172 4.96 55.22 2.39
N VAL A 1173 4.14 55.16 1.34
CA VAL A 1173 3.00 56.05 1.10
C VAL A 1173 1.70 55.40 1.56
N THR A 1174 1.42 54.16 1.14
CA THR A 1174 0.18 53.44 1.45
C THR A 1174 0.28 52.68 2.77
N GLY A 1175 1.50 52.37 3.23
CA GLY A 1175 1.76 51.50 4.39
C GLY A 1175 1.48 50.02 4.13
N GLU A 1176 1.11 49.68 2.89
CA GLU A 1176 0.82 48.32 2.44
C GLU A 1176 2.09 47.47 2.53
N ARG A 1177 1.94 46.23 2.99
CA ARG A 1177 3.06 45.28 3.09
C ARG A 1177 3.36 44.76 1.68
N ILE A 1178 4.56 45.04 1.20
CA ILE A 1178 5.04 44.61 -0.13
C ILE A 1178 5.72 43.25 -0.03
N LEU A 1179 6.55 43.07 1.01
CA LEU A 1179 7.38 41.89 1.20
C LEU A 1179 7.47 41.56 2.68
N ALA A 1180 7.47 40.28 3.03
CA ALA A 1180 7.99 39.79 4.29
C ALA A 1180 8.59 38.42 4.01
N ARG A 1181 9.81 38.12 4.46
CA ARG A 1181 10.41 36.78 4.31
C ARG A 1181 11.55 36.53 5.30
N PRO A 1182 11.85 35.26 5.61
CA PRO A 1182 13.09 34.87 6.30
C PRO A 1182 14.32 35.13 5.44
N MET A 1183 15.48 35.19 6.10
CA MET A 1183 16.80 35.24 5.50
C MET A 1183 17.39 33.83 5.41
N TRP A 1184 17.45 33.27 4.21
CA TRP A 1184 18.15 32.00 3.95
C TRP A 1184 19.67 32.21 3.90
N SER A 1185 20.44 31.18 4.24
CA SER A 1185 21.90 31.27 4.45
C SER A 1185 22.70 31.83 3.25
N GLY A 1186 22.16 31.75 2.03
CA GLY A 1186 22.73 32.33 0.80
C GLY A 1186 22.25 33.75 0.43
N SER A 1187 21.32 34.36 1.18
CA SER A 1187 20.74 35.67 0.84
C SER A 1187 21.74 36.80 1.11
N SER A 1188 22.51 37.19 0.08
CA SER A 1188 23.42 38.35 0.14
C SER A 1188 22.76 39.68 -0.21
N SER A 1189 21.55 39.64 -0.76
CA SER A 1189 20.76 40.81 -1.10
C SER A 1189 19.26 40.56 -0.96
N ILE A 1190 18.50 41.65 -0.94
CA ILE A 1190 17.03 41.65 -0.91
C ILE A 1190 16.55 42.44 -2.11
N GLY A 1191 15.92 41.75 -3.05
CA GLY A 1191 15.27 42.37 -4.18
C GLY A 1191 13.96 43.05 -3.80
N LEU A 1192 13.73 44.25 -4.34
CA LEU A 1192 12.51 45.02 -4.14
C LEU A 1192 11.76 45.27 -5.46
N PRO A 1193 10.44 45.06 -5.50
CA PRO A 1193 9.63 45.36 -6.67
C PRO A 1193 9.28 46.86 -6.73
N GLY A 1194 9.47 47.47 -7.91
CA GLY A 1194 9.14 48.87 -8.21
C GLY A 1194 10.20 49.88 -7.78
N THR A 1195 10.07 51.13 -8.23
CA THR A 1195 11.00 52.25 -7.91
C THR A 1195 10.43 53.24 -6.88
N GLY A 1196 9.37 52.85 -6.15
CA GLY A 1196 8.70 53.70 -5.17
C GLY A 1196 9.50 53.86 -3.87
N PRO A 1197 9.09 54.77 -2.96
CA PRO A 1197 9.72 54.86 -1.64
C PRO A 1197 9.26 53.69 -0.75
N HIS A 1198 10.21 52.92 -0.23
CA HIS A 1198 9.97 51.76 0.64
C HIS A 1198 10.42 52.01 2.08
N LEU A 1199 9.70 51.42 3.04
CA LEU A 1199 10.13 51.26 4.44
C LEU A 1199 10.54 49.80 4.66
N ILE A 1200 11.77 49.57 5.14
CA ILE A 1200 12.35 48.23 5.33
C ILE A 1200 12.65 48.03 6.82
N GLU A 1201 12.14 46.95 7.40
CA GLU A 1201 12.39 46.53 8.78
C GLU A 1201 13.20 45.22 8.73
N PHE A 1202 14.33 45.17 9.46
CA PHE A 1202 15.17 43.99 9.63
C PHE A 1202 14.97 43.42 11.03
N PHE A 1203 14.76 42.11 11.14
CA PHE A 1203 14.43 41.42 12.38
C PHE A 1203 15.52 40.41 12.76
N ASP A 1204 15.73 40.19 14.05
CA ASP A 1204 16.58 39.11 14.57
C ASP A 1204 15.80 37.80 14.72
N ALA A 1205 16.47 36.73 15.13
CA ALA A 1205 15.87 35.41 15.29
C ALA A 1205 14.74 35.36 16.35
N ASP A 1206 14.71 36.32 17.27
CA ASP A 1206 13.67 36.45 18.29
C ASP A 1206 12.46 37.28 17.79
N GLY A 1207 12.56 37.84 16.58
CA GLY A 1207 11.52 38.64 15.95
C GLY A 1207 11.53 40.12 16.35
N ASP A 1208 12.59 40.58 17.01
CA ASP A 1208 12.77 41.99 17.38
C ASP A 1208 13.39 42.79 16.21
N ILE A 1209 12.95 44.03 16.02
CA ILE A 1209 13.49 44.91 14.97
C ILE A 1209 14.92 45.32 15.36
N ILE A 1210 15.90 44.90 14.54
CA ILE A 1210 17.30 45.30 14.65
C ILE A 1210 17.52 46.67 14.01
N GLU A 1211 16.92 46.90 12.84
CA GLU A 1211 17.06 48.15 12.08
C GLU A 1211 15.80 48.44 11.25
N GLU A 1212 15.46 49.72 11.12
CA GLU A 1212 14.43 50.22 10.19
C GLU A 1212 15.05 51.25 9.25
N ARG A 1213 14.83 51.11 7.94
CA ARG A 1213 15.32 52.01 6.89
C ARG A 1213 14.16 52.55 6.07
N GLY A 1214 14.09 53.87 5.90
CA GLY A 1214 13.22 54.46 4.89
C GLY A 1214 12.86 55.92 5.12
N PRO A 1215 12.23 56.57 4.12
CA PRO A 1215 11.91 56.00 2.79
C PRO A 1215 13.16 55.79 1.91
N VAL A 1216 13.32 54.58 1.36
CA VAL A 1216 14.38 54.21 0.40
C VAL A 1216 13.74 54.16 -0.99
N GLU A 1217 14.20 55.02 -1.91
CA GLU A 1217 13.79 54.98 -3.31
C GLU A 1217 14.85 54.23 -4.14
N GLY A 1218 14.42 53.23 -4.90
CA GLY A 1218 15.29 52.51 -5.83
C GLY A 1218 15.71 53.37 -7.00
N SER A 1219 17.03 53.48 -7.26
CA SER A 1219 17.50 53.81 -8.60
C SER A 1219 17.59 52.50 -9.39
N PRO A 1220 16.99 52.42 -10.59
CA PRO A 1220 17.11 51.24 -11.45
C PRO A 1220 18.55 50.97 -11.88
#